data_AF-A0A6G4XDP0-F1
#
_entry.id   AF-A0A6G4XDP0-F1
#
_cell.length_a   1.000
_cell.length_b   1.000
_cell.length_c   1.000
_cell.angle_alpha   90.00
_cell.angle_beta   90.00
_cell.angle_gamma   90.00
#
_symmetry.space_group_name_H-M   'P 1'
#
loop_
_entity.id
_entity.type
_entity.pdbx_description
1 polymer ?
#
loop_
_entity_poly.entity_id
_entity_poly.type
_entity_poly.pdbx_seq_one_letter_code
_entity_poly.pdbx_strand_id
1 'polypeptide(L)'
;MTEPSVVERLYFGHDEAEQDMANGLLRAGFLQTAAYDAAVSGRKMLIIGRKGSGKSAICVHLGAEGGHAGASVTITPDDAAGDEIRRFELQGLTGDTAKSLIWRYVFAVHAARHLTSHAREAHGRREPDSVKDLRKFLRDNGELPGTRLADFAAQGRERLQTNGLQLGAFGFQIGVDLGHTATEGARAGRQLDVLEDHVALAFRDLGCAAAHPPLLLLVDQLEKVWSGQADANSMVIGLLLAAKDVAVKYPGAVRCLVFLRSDIYDSLTFGEGDKFRSYEMRIDWPVPQLRRLALSRAQATAGPGLDETQLWQQIFPRRVEGEETASYLFTRALPRPRDAIQYLNLCRDRAVHNGRTQITEGDVVEAGRQFSVWKLQDLAQEYLVAHPFLEPLLGLFANGGYVVTRAAVASLLAQARGDLERRYPAYTESFTPEAVVDILHTVGFLGVRRGDEVVYAGGFDRPLQADEREFRIHPCFREALRARDAVPITPYNPALRVHALAGGLTPPRRDFDLLRAVVNSCDRILRLIARAHGLPADTRQDLAQQVQRLRMETADALDDPTGPAAAPLQDAEGHAAGAVTHLRAWATTLRGSGLEDHGEELGAQAVSRELNTQATGLFARLGGFNAGTGQGGSSA
;
A
#
# COMPACT_ATOMS: atom_id res chain seq x y z
N MET A 1 2.97 33.79 -28.17
CA MET A 1 2.68 32.78 -27.12
C MET A 1 3.92 32.72 -26.25
N THR A 2 3.79 33.01 -24.96
CA THR A 2 4.88 32.87 -23.98
C THR A 2 5.29 31.40 -23.89
N GLU A 3 6.58 31.12 -23.78
CA GLU A 3 7.05 29.75 -23.56
C GLU A 3 6.45 29.18 -22.27
N PRO A 4 6.00 27.92 -22.27
CA PRO A 4 5.46 27.29 -21.08
C PRO A 4 6.54 27.19 -20.01
N SER A 5 6.18 27.55 -18.79
CA SER A 5 7.04 27.45 -17.60
C SER A 5 7.52 26.00 -17.39
N VAL A 6 8.58 25.84 -16.60
CA VAL A 6 9.10 24.50 -16.27
C VAL A 6 8.04 23.62 -15.58
N VAL A 7 7.19 24.21 -14.74
CA VAL A 7 6.09 23.51 -14.05
C VAL A 7 5.00 23.09 -15.03
N GLU A 8 4.68 23.91 -16.03
CA GLU A 8 3.72 23.53 -17.07
C GLU A 8 4.23 22.37 -17.95
N ARG A 9 5.54 22.31 -18.21
CA ARG A 9 6.16 21.20 -18.95
C ARG A 9 6.34 19.93 -18.11
N LEU A 10 6.47 20.08 -16.79
CA LEU A 10 6.68 18.98 -15.87
C LEU A 10 5.46 18.06 -15.83
N TYR A 11 5.68 16.78 -16.11
CA TYR A 11 4.67 15.74 -16.03
C TYR A 11 5.33 14.41 -15.65
N PHE A 12 4.77 13.71 -14.66
CA PHE A 12 5.41 12.50 -14.11
C PHE A 12 4.86 11.19 -14.67
N GLY A 13 3.72 11.24 -15.37
CA GLY A 13 3.08 10.08 -16.03
C GLY A 13 1.67 9.78 -15.55
N HIS A 14 1.06 8.78 -16.16
CA HIS A 14 -0.27 8.27 -15.88
C HIS A 14 -0.25 7.14 -14.84
N ASP A 15 -1.44 6.77 -14.37
CA ASP A 15 -1.62 5.65 -13.45
C ASP A 15 -1.39 4.28 -14.12
N GLU A 16 -1.63 4.22 -15.43
CA GLU A 16 -1.52 3.03 -16.28
C GLU A 16 -0.24 3.08 -17.11
N ALA A 17 0.53 2.00 -17.03
CA ALA A 17 1.83 1.91 -17.71
C ALA A 17 1.66 1.90 -19.24
N GLU A 18 0.54 1.38 -19.73
CA GLU A 18 0.16 1.30 -21.14
C GLU A 18 0.00 2.70 -21.75
N GLN A 19 -0.60 3.64 -21.01
CA GLN A 19 -0.77 5.03 -21.46
C GLN A 19 0.59 5.74 -21.54
N ASP A 20 1.44 5.56 -20.51
CA ASP A 20 2.81 6.08 -20.52
C ASP A 20 3.68 5.44 -21.62
N MET A 21 3.42 4.18 -21.98
CA MET A 21 4.11 3.57 -23.12
C MET A 21 3.64 4.20 -24.44
N ALA A 22 2.33 4.40 -24.60
CA ALA A 22 1.73 4.97 -25.81
C ALA A 22 2.20 6.40 -26.09
N ASN A 23 2.43 7.21 -25.06
CA ASN A 23 2.95 8.57 -25.20
C ASN A 23 4.50 8.64 -25.16
N GLY A 24 5.19 7.50 -25.04
CA GLY A 24 6.65 7.39 -25.03
C GLY A 24 7.32 7.76 -23.70
N LEU A 25 6.59 8.27 -22.71
CA LEU A 25 7.13 8.66 -21.41
C LEU A 25 7.71 7.45 -20.66
N LEU A 26 7.08 6.29 -20.75
CA LEU A 26 7.61 5.08 -20.13
C LEU A 26 8.97 4.74 -20.75
N ARG A 27 9.17 4.86 -22.07
CA ARG A 27 10.46 4.55 -22.70
C ARG A 27 11.56 5.52 -22.26
N ALA A 28 11.25 6.82 -22.21
CA ALA A 28 12.22 7.86 -21.86
C ALA A 28 12.53 7.92 -20.35
N GLY A 29 11.53 7.63 -19.51
CA GLY A 29 11.60 7.78 -18.06
C GLY A 29 11.56 6.48 -17.26
N PHE A 30 11.71 5.31 -17.90
CA PHE A 30 11.75 4.01 -17.21
C PHE A 30 12.96 3.93 -16.26
N LEU A 31 12.71 3.67 -14.98
CA LEU A 31 13.78 3.38 -14.04
C LEU A 31 14.04 1.88 -14.01
N GLN A 32 15.25 1.47 -14.40
CA GLN A 32 15.70 0.08 -14.25
C GLN A 32 15.86 -0.26 -12.76
N THR A 33 15.14 -1.30 -12.33
CA THR A 33 15.15 -1.82 -10.95
C THR A 33 15.78 -3.20 -10.91
N ALA A 34 16.13 -3.67 -9.71
CA ALA A 34 16.64 -5.04 -9.53
C ALA A 34 15.65 -6.10 -10.04
N ALA A 35 14.34 -5.85 -9.92
CA ALA A 35 13.30 -6.73 -10.46
C ALA A 35 13.30 -6.77 -12.00
N TYR A 36 13.48 -5.60 -12.64
CA TYR A 36 13.67 -5.53 -14.09
C TYR A 36 14.92 -6.30 -14.53
N ASP A 37 16.07 -6.05 -13.90
CA ASP A 37 17.33 -6.73 -14.24
C ASP A 37 17.23 -8.24 -14.04
N ALA A 38 16.54 -8.68 -12.99
CA ALA A 38 16.31 -10.10 -12.72
C ALA A 38 15.40 -10.75 -13.78
N ALA A 39 14.38 -10.03 -14.26
CA ALA A 39 13.50 -10.49 -15.34
C ALA A 39 14.25 -10.56 -16.68
N VAL A 40 14.98 -9.49 -17.06
CA VAL A 40 15.77 -9.45 -18.31
C VAL A 40 16.83 -10.53 -18.35
N SER A 41 17.59 -10.70 -17.25
CA SER A 41 18.63 -11.73 -17.16
C SER A 41 18.07 -13.15 -17.11
N GLY A 42 16.78 -13.33 -16.80
CA GLY A 42 16.15 -14.65 -16.64
C GLY A 42 16.56 -15.36 -15.35
N ARG A 43 17.19 -14.64 -14.41
CA ARG A 43 17.49 -15.17 -13.07
C ARG A 43 16.22 -15.45 -12.27
N LYS A 44 15.16 -14.69 -12.55
CA LYS A 44 13.87 -14.78 -11.87
C LYS A 44 12.76 -14.84 -12.91
N MET A 45 11.81 -15.73 -12.69
CA MET A 45 10.65 -15.88 -13.57
C MET A 45 9.36 -15.34 -12.94
N LEU A 46 9.31 -15.22 -11.61
CA LEU A 46 8.12 -14.77 -10.90
C LEU A 46 8.39 -13.41 -10.27
N ILE A 47 7.72 -12.37 -10.77
CA ILE A 47 7.83 -10.99 -10.30
C ILE A 47 6.59 -10.64 -9.50
N ILE A 48 6.75 -10.40 -8.20
CA ILE A 48 5.66 -10.26 -7.23
C ILE A 48 5.60 -8.83 -6.71
N GLY A 49 4.41 -8.26 -6.56
CA GLY A 49 4.25 -6.98 -5.87
C GLY A 49 2.81 -6.51 -5.75
N ARG A 50 2.56 -5.55 -4.87
CA ARG A 50 1.22 -4.96 -4.64
C ARG A 50 0.68 -4.21 -5.87
N LYS A 51 -0.60 -3.83 -5.86
CA LYS A 51 -1.16 -2.97 -6.93
C LYS A 51 -0.36 -1.67 -6.99
N GLY A 52 -0.04 -1.20 -8.20
CA GLY A 52 0.75 0.02 -8.41
C GLY A 52 2.27 -0.12 -8.18
N SER A 53 2.80 -1.32 -7.89
CA SER A 53 4.25 -1.54 -7.67
C SER A 53 5.13 -1.48 -8.93
N GLY A 54 4.53 -1.39 -10.13
CA GLY A 54 5.27 -1.35 -11.40
C GLY A 54 5.42 -2.69 -12.13
N LYS A 55 4.70 -3.75 -11.74
CA LYS A 55 4.66 -5.04 -12.47
C LYS A 55 4.34 -4.85 -13.96
N SER A 56 3.21 -4.23 -14.26
CA SER A 56 2.79 -3.98 -15.65
C SER A 56 3.73 -3.01 -16.37
N ALA A 57 4.39 -2.09 -15.66
CA ALA A 57 5.43 -1.26 -16.28
C ALA A 57 6.63 -2.09 -16.76
N ILE A 58 7.09 -3.07 -15.98
CA ILE A 58 8.13 -4.02 -16.41
C ILE A 58 7.61 -4.86 -17.59
N CYS A 59 6.40 -5.41 -17.48
CA CYS A 59 5.79 -6.25 -18.52
C CYS A 59 5.68 -5.49 -19.87
N VAL A 60 5.05 -4.31 -19.86
CA VAL A 60 4.86 -3.47 -21.04
C VAL A 60 6.20 -2.98 -21.59
N HIS A 61 7.17 -2.65 -20.73
CA HIS A 61 8.50 -2.25 -21.20
C HIS A 61 9.22 -3.41 -21.90
N LEU A 62 9.23 -4.62 -21.32
CA LEU A 62 9.82 -5.81 -21.95
C LEU A 62 9.09 -6.23 -23.23
N GLY A 63 7.79 -6.02 -23.30
CA GLY A 63 6.95 -6.34 -24.45
C GLY A 63 7.02 -5.31 -25.59
N ALA A 64 7.57 -4.12 -25.33
CA ALA A 64 7.70 -3.06 -26.32
C ALA A 64 8.94 -3.26 -27.20
N GLU A 65 8.89 -2.67 -28.39
CA GLU A 65 10.03 -2.65 -29.32
C GLU A 65 11.28 -2.07 -28.65
N GLY A 66 12.38 -2.85 -28.68
CA GLY A 66 13.65 -2.49 -28.06
C GLY A 66 13.75 -2.76 -26.55
N GLY A 67 12.67 -3.21 -25.90
CA GLY A 67 12.66 -3.52 -24.46
C GLY A 67 13.31 -4.86 -24.09
N HIS A 68 13.28 -5.80 -25.01
CA HIS A 68 14.02 -7.07 -24.98
C HIS A 68 14.66 -7.30 -26.35
N ALA A 69 15.82 -7.95 -26.39
CA ALA A 69 16.56 -8.18 -27.63
C ALA A 69 15.87 -9.20 -28.55
N GLY A 70 15.03 -10.08 -28.00
CA GLY A 70 14.27 -11.09 -28.74
C GLY A 70 12.79 -10.74 -28.85
N ALA A 71 12.02 -11.68 -29.42
CA ALA A 71 10.57 -11.55 -29.47
C ALA A 71 9.93 -11.74 -28.08
N SER A 72 8.77 -11.13 -27.91
CA SER A 72 7.94 -11.27 -26.71
C SER A 72 6.47 -11.48 -27.08
N VAL A 73 5.76 -12.24 -26.26
CA VAL A 73 4.32 -12.48 -26.36
C VAL A 73 3.69 -12.19 -25.02
N THR A 74 2.79 -11.22 -24.96
CA THR A 74 2.03 -10.89 -23.76
C THR A 74 0.74 -11.70 -23.69
N ILE A 75 0.49 -12.32 -22.54
CA ILE A 75 -0.65 -13.19 -22.24
C ILE A 75 -1.39 -12.57 -21.04
N THR A 76 -2.53 -11.95 -21.30
CA THR A 76 -3.40 -11.34 -20.27
C THR A 76 -4.80 -11.96 -20.35
N PRO A 77 -5.14 -12.91 -19.48
CA PRO A 77 -6.47 -13.52 -19.44
C PRO A 77 -7.56 -12.48 -19.18
N ASP A 78 -8.60 -12.50 -20.00
CA ASP A 78 -9.86 -11.83 -19.71
C ASP A 78 -10.83 -12.78 -19.00
N ASP A 79 -11.99 -12.28 -18.57
CA ASP A 79 -12.97 -13.06 -17.81
C ASP A 79 -13.40 -14.35 -18.54
N ALA A 80 -13.53 -14.29 -19.87
CA ALA A 80 -13.91 -15.43 -20.69
C ALA A 80 -12.81 -16.50 -20.73
N ALA A 81 -11.55 -16.11 -20.99
CA ALA A 81 -10.42 -17.03 -20.94
C ALA A 81 -10.21 -17.61 -19.54
N GLY A 82 -10.33 -16.78 -18.50
CA GLY A 82 -10.21 -17.20 -17.12
C GLY A 82 -11.27 -18.23 -16.73
N ASP A 83 -12.52 -18.04 -17.16
CA ASP A 83 -13.62 -18.98 -16.93
C ASP A 83 -13.39 -20.33 -17.61
N GLU A 84 -12.91 -20.32 -18.86
CA GLU A 84 -12.55 -21.52 -19.60
C GLU A 84 -11.43 -22.33 -18.91
N ILE A 85 -10.41 -21.65 -18.41
CA ILE A 85 -9.29 -22.29 -17.70
C ILE A 85 -9.73 -22.80 -16.32
N ARG A 86 -10.52 -22.04 -15.56
CA ARG A 86 -11.02 -22.47 -14.24
C ARG A 86 -11.88 -23.72 -14.33
N ARG A 87 -12.73 -23.82 -15.36
CA ARG A 87 -13.59 -24.99 -15.62
C ARG A 87 -12.86 -26.20 -16.19
N PHE A 88 -11.59 -26.05 -16.56
CA PHE A 88 -10.82 -27.16 -17.11
C PHE A 88 -10.43 -28.14 -16.00
N GLU A 89 -11.06 -29.31 -16.08
CA GLU A 89 -10.80 -30.47 -15.24
C GLU A 89 -10.63 -31.68 -16.15
N LEU A 90 -9.78 -32.63 -15.71
CA LEU A 90 -9.51 -33.88 -16.42
C LEU A 90 -9.57 -35.04 -15.42
N GLN A 91 -10.29 -36.10 -15.78
CA GLN A 91 -10.36 -37.27 -14.91
C GLN A 91 -8.98 -37.88 -14.67
N GLY A 92 -8.71 -38.17 -13.39
CA GLY A 92 -7.45 -38.79 -12.94
C GLY A 92 -6.33 -37.80 -12.62
N LEU A 93 -6.59 -36.48 -12.64
CA LEU A 93 -5.64 -35.44 -12.22
C LEU A 93 -6.26 -34.55 -11.13
N THR A 94 -5.40 -33.90 -10.35
CA THR A 94 -5.83 -32.80 -9.48
C THR A 94 -6.14 -31.55 -10.29
N GLY A 95 -6.97 -30.64 -9.76
CA GLY A 95 -7.30 -29.38 -10.42
C GLY A 95 -6.07 -28.55 -10.79
N ASP A 96 -5.04 -28.52 -9.92
CA ASP A 96 -3.77 -27.83 -10.19
C ASP A 96 -3.04 -28.42 -11.40
N THR A 97 -2.99 -29.76 -11.49
CA THR A 97 -2.28 -30.47 -12.56
C THR A 97 -3.05 -30.37 -13.87
N ALA A 98 -4.38 -30.50 -13.85
CA ALA A 98 -5.21 -30.29 -15.02
C ALA A 98 -5.01 -28.86 -15.57
N LYS A 99 -5.09 -27.83 -14.70
CA LYS A 99 -4.87 -26.44 -15.12
C LYS A 99 -3.44 -26.17 -15.59
N SER A 100 -2.44 -26.89 -15.08
CA SER A 100 -1.08 -26.85 -15.65
C SER A 100 -1.06 -27.31 -17.12
N LEU A 101 -1.82 -28.35 -17.50
CA LEU A 101 -1.85 -28.83 -18.88
C LEU A 101 -2.43 -27.81 -19.87
N ILE A 102 -3.50 -27.08 -19.52
CA ILE A 102 -4.03 -26.05 -20.43
C ILE A 102 -3.08 -24.86 -20.56
N TRP A 103 -2.37 -24.48 -19.48
CA TRP A 103 -1.34 -23.44 -19.56
C TRP A 103 -0.12 -23.86 -20.39
N ARG A 104 0.33 -25.10 -20.23
CA ARG A 104 1.38 -25.69 -21.07
C ARG A 104 0.98 -25.70 -22.55
N TYR A 105 -0.27 -26.07 -22.85
CA TYR A 105 -0.82 -25.96 -24.20
C TYR A 105 -0.78 -24.52 -24.73
N VAL A 106 -1.21 -23.55 -23.91
CA VAL A 106 -1.15 -22.12 -24.24
C VAL A 106 0.27 -21.69 -24.63
N PHE A 107 1.26 -22.04 -23.81
CA PHE A 107 2.66 -21.71 -24.05
C PHE A 107 3.24 -22.40 -25.29
N ALA A 108 2.97 -23.69 -25.47
CA ALA A 108 3.47 -24.46 -26.61
C ALA A 108 2.94 -23.92 -27.94
N VAL A 109 1.66 -23.54 -28.02
CA VAL A 109 1.08 -22.94 -29.23
C VAL A 109 1.66 -21.57 -29.52
N HIS A 110 1.86 -20.72 -28.50
CA HIS A 110 2.51 -19.42 -28.71
C HIS A 110 3.96 -19.58 -29.19
N ALA A 111 4.70 -20.53 -28.65
CA ALA A 111 6.05 -20.87 -29.12
C ALA A 111 6.04 -21.40 -30.56
N ALA A 112 5.10 -22.28 -30.91
CA ALA A 112 4.93 -22.79 -32.27
C ALA A 112 4.59 -21.66 -33.27
N ARG A 113 3.66 -20.76 -32.91
CA ARG A 113 3.32 -19.58 -33.72
C ARG A 113 4.56 -18.73 -33.99
N HIS A 114 5.32 -18.42 -32.94
CA HIS A 114 6.57 -17.68 -33.06
C HIS A 114 7.58 -18.38 -33.98
N LEU A 115 7.81 -19.68 -33.81
CA LEU A 115 8.72 -20.45 -34.66
C LEU A 115 8.35 -20.38 -36.14
N THR A 116 7.05 -20.46 -36.48
CA THR A 116 6.61 -20.45 -37.88
C THR A 116 6.80 -19.11 -38.60
N SER A 117 6.83 -17.99 -37.85
CA SER A 117 7.19 -16.67 -38.40
C SER A 117 8.70 -16.43 -38.34
N HIS A 118 9.32 -16.74 -37.21
CA HIS A 118 10.74 -16.53 -36.94
C HIS A 118 11.64 -17.32 -37.89
N ALA A 119 11.30 -18.57 -38.21
CA ALA A 119 12.06 -19.37 -39.16
C ALA A 119 12.22 -18.65 -40.51
N ARG A 120 11.15 -18.03 -41.00
CA ARG A 120 11.15 -17.30 -42.27
C ARG A 120 11.95 -16.00 -42.19
N GLU A 121 11.84 -15.28 -41.08
CA GLU A 121 12.45 -13.96 -40.88
C GLU A 121 13.94 -14.03 -40.57
N ALA A 122 14.35 -14.95 -39.69
CA ALA A 122 15.71 -15.04 -39.17
C ALA A 122 16.58 -16.12 -39.84
N HIS A 123 15.98 -17.19 -40.38
CA HIS A 123 16.71 -18.32 -40.97
C HIS A 123 16.51 -18.49 -42.49
N GLY A 124 15.68 -17.64 -43.10
CA GLY A 124 15.45 -17.61 -44.55
C GLY A 124 14.40 -18.62 -45.02
N ARG A 125 14.40 -18.92 -46.33
CA ARG A 125 13.27 -19.60 -47.00
C ARG A 125 13.27 -21.13 -46.86
N ARG A 126 14.39 -21.76 -46.52
CA ARG A 126 14.47 -23.22 -46.40
C ARG A 126 14.20 -23.62 -44.96
N GLU A 127 12.91 -23.78 -44.67
CA GLU A 127 12.47 -24.16 -43.33
C GLU A 127 12.67 -25.66 -43.08
N PRO A 128 13.12 -26.05 -41.87
CA PRO A 128 13.16 -27.44 -41.43
C PRO A 128 11.78 -28.09 -41.48
N ASP A 129 11.73 -29.41 -41.62
CA ASP A 129 10.47 -30.16 -41.64
C ASP A 129 9.71 -30.01 -40.32
N SER A 130 10.42 -29.97 -39.18
CA SER A 130 9.84 -29.67 -37.86
C SER A 130 9.02 -28.38 -37.83
N VAL A 131 9.48 -27.30 -38.50
CA VAL A 131 8.74 -26.04 -38.61
C VAL A 131 7.52 -26.15 -39.54
N LYS A 132 7.65 -26.91 -40.64
CA LYS A 132 6.52 -27.17 -41.55
C LYS A 132 5.42 -27.97 -40.87
N ASP A 133 5.81 -28.95 -40.07
CA ASP A 133 4.90 -29.79 -39.29
C ASP A 133 4.17 -28.96 -38.23
N LEU A 134 4.87 -28.07 -37.52
CA LEU A 134 4.23 -27.10 -36.62
C LEU A 134 3.24 -26.21 -37.36
N ARG A 135 3.58 -25.70 -38.55
CA ARG A 135 2.65 -24.88 -39.34
C ARG A 135 1.42 -25.66 -39.76
N LYS A 136 1.58 -26.92 -40.14
CA LYS A 136 0.48 -27.82 -40.48
C LYS A 136 -0.38 -28.08 -39.23
N PHE A 137 0.22 -28.43 -38.10
CA PHE A 137 -0.45 -28.59 -36.81
C PHE A 137 -1.29 -27.37 -36.44
N LEU A 138 -0.72 -26.16 -36.52
CA LEU A 138 -1.44 -24.93 -36.19
C LEU A 138 -2.65 -24.73 -37.12
N ARG A 139 -2.53 -25.05 -38.41
CA ARG A 139 -3.65 -24.95 -39.36
C ARG A 139 -4.74 -26.00 -39.07
N ASP A 140 -4.34 -27.26 -38.93
CA ASP A 140 -5.23 -28.41 -38.73
C ASP A 140 -6.01 -28.28 -37.40
N ASN A 141 -5.41 -27.60 -36.43
CA ASN A 141 -6.02 -27.27 -35.15
C ASN A 141 -6.52 -25.81 -35.08
N GLY A 142 -6.69 -25.07 -36.18
CA GLY A 142 -7.26 -23.70 -36.12
C GLY A 142 -6.51 -22.70 -35.23
N GLU A 143 -5.26 -22.99 -34.88
CA GLU A 143 -4.40 -22.22 -33.99
C GLU A 143 -3.57 -21.16 -34.72
N LEU A 144 -4.12 -20.55 -35.77
CA LEU A 144 -3.43 -19.49 -36.50
C LEU A 144 -3.42 -18.17 -35.70
N PRO A 145 -2.45 -17.26 -35.94
CA PRO A 145 -2.40 -15.97 -35.26
C PRO A 145 -3.69 -15.15 -35.43
N GLY A 146 -4.08 -14.39 -34.39
CA GLY A 146 -5.23 -13.47 -34.42
C GLY A 146 -6.48 -13.93 -33.65
N THR A 147 -6.47 -15.14 -33.09
CA THR A 147 -7.51 -15.63 -32.18
C THR A 147 -7.41 -14.95 -30.81
N ARG A 148 -8.56 -14.61 -30.19
CA ARG A 148 -8.56 -14.12 -28.81
C ARG A 148 -8.15 -15.24 -27.86
N LEU A 149 -7.57 -14.87 -26.72
CA LEU A 149 -7.14 -15.84 -25.71
C LEU A 149 -8.31 -16.70 -25.20
N ALA A 150 -9.51 -16.14 -25.10
CA ALA A 150 -10.72 -16.89 -24.72
C ALA A 150 -11.07 -17.99 -25.73
N ASP A 151 -11.12 -17.65 -27.03
CA ASP A 151 -11.40 -18.63 -28.10
C ASP A 151 -10.35 -19.73 -28.11
N PHE A 152 -9.10 -19.34 -27.85
CA PHE A 152 -7.96 -20.25 -27.79
C PHE A 152 -8.02 -21.19 -26.58
N ALA A 153 -8.34 -20.67 -25.39
CA ALA A 153 -8.52 -21.46 -24.19
C ALA A 153 -9.69 -22.45 -24.34
N ALA A 154 -10.82 -22.01 -24.92
CA ALA A 154 -11.96 -22.86 -25.18
C ALA A 154 -11.64 -24.02 -26.14
N GLN A 155 -10.91 -23.74 -27.22
CA GLN A 155 -10.46 -24.76 -28.17
C GLN A 155 -9.47 -25.74 -27.53
N GLY A 156 -8.52 -25.24 -26.73
CA GLY A 156 -7.59 -26.08 -25.97
C GLY A 156 -8.33 -27.00 -25.00
N ARG A 157 -9.31 -26.46 -24.25
CA ARG A 157 -10.17 -27.21 -23.33
C ARG A 157 -10.88 -28.34 -24.05
N GLU A 158 -11.62 -28.02 -25.12
CA GLU A 158 -12.39 -29.00 -25.89
C GLU A 158 -11.48 -30.13 -26.41
N ARG A 159 -10.34 -29.79 -27.01
CA ARG A 159 -9.46 -30.80 -27.62
C ARG A 159 -8.78 -31.70 -26.61
N LEU A 160 -8.33 -31.15 -25.49
CA LEU A 160 -7.66 -31.94 -24.44
C LEU A 160 -8.66 -32.87 -23.74
N GLN A 161 -9.93 -32.46 -23.57
CA GLN A 161 -10.97 -33.31 -22.97
C GLN A 161 -11.47 -34.40 -23.93
N THR A 162 -11.66 -34.04 -25.20
CA THR A 162 -12.32 -34.93 -26.19
C THR A 162 -11.35 -35.74 -27.04
N ASN A 163 -10.04 -35.68 -26.76
CA ASN A 163 -9.00 -36.31 -27.59
C ASN A 163 -8.98 -35.76 -29.03
N GLY A 164 -9.30 -34.47 -29.20
CA GLY A 164 -9.49 -33.79 -30.48
C GLY A 164 -8.25 -33.14 -31.09
N LEU A 165 -7.07 -33.26 -30.44
CA LEU A 165 -5.82 -32.68 -30.92
C LEU A 165 -5.27 -33.42 -32.14
N GLN A 166 -5.24 -32.76 -33.30
CA GLN A 166 -4.77 -33.36 -34.56
C GLN A 166 -3.24 -33.40 -34.61
N LEU A 167 -2.65 -34.54 -34.23
CA LEU A 167 -1.19 -34.75 -34.18
C LEU A 167 -0.63 -35.47 -35.42
N GLY A 168 -1.44 -35.71 -36.46
CA GLY A 168 -0.99 -36.39 -37.67
C GLY A 168 0.11 -35.65 -38.44
N ALA A 169 0.27 -34.34 -38.21
CA ALA A 169 1.40 -33.56 -38.72
C ALA A 169 2.75 -34.05 -38.16
N PHE A 170 2.75 -34.68 -36.99
CA PHE A 170 3.93 -35.16 -36.26
C PHE A 170 4.18 -36.67 -36.45
N GLY A 171 3.48 -37.29 -37.40
CA GLY A 171 3.53 -38.74 -37.61
C GLY A 171 2.86 -39.57 -36.51
N PHE A 172 2.10 -38.94 -35.61
CA PHE A 172 1.47 -39.60 -34.47
C PHE A 172 0.00 -39.92 -34.75
N GLN A 173 -0.41 -41.19 -34.58
CA GLN A 173 -1.81 -41.61 -34.77
C GLN A 173 -2.47 -41.91 -33.43
N ILE A 174 -3.41 -41.03 -33.06
CA ILE A 174 -4.10 -41.00 -31.76
C ILE A 174 -4.71 -42.35 -31.35
N GLY A 175 -5.24 -43.13 -32.30
CA GLY A 175 -5.89 -44.42 -32.03
C GLY A 175 -4.94 -45.60 -31.81
N VAL A 176 -3.67 -45.52 -32.25
CA VAL A 176 -2.72 -46.63 -32.21
C VAL A 176 -1.70 -46.45 -31.08
N ASP A 177 -1.25 -45.21 -30.84
CA ASP A 177 -0.10 -44.93 -29.97
C ASP A 177 -0.47 -44.49 -28.54
N LEU A 178 -1.73 -44.13 -28.25
CA LEU A 178 -2.14 -43.57 -26.95
C LEU A 178 -2.88 -44.53 -26.01
N GLY A 179 -3.23 -45.74 -26.47
CA GLY A 179 -3.93 -46.76 -25.66
C GLY A 179 -5.34 -46.35 -25.23
N HIS A 180 -6.35 -47.13 -25.64
CA HIS A 180 -7.77 -46.84 -25.35
C HIS A 180 -8.17 -46.88 -23.86
N THR A 181 -7.29 -47.34 -22.96
CA THR A 181 -7.58 -47.59 -21.54
C THR A 181 -7.02 -46.55 -20.57
N ALA A 182 -6.37 -45.49 -21.05
CA ALA A 182 -5.80 -44.46 -20.18
C ALA A 182 -6.84 -43.44 -19.71
N THR A 183 -6.66 -42.93 -18.49
CA THR A 183 -7.44 -41.81 -17.95
C THR A 183 -7.35 -40.60 -18.89
N GLU A 184 -8.38 -39.76 -18.85
CA GLU A 184 -8.46 -38.52 -19.63
C GLU A 184 -7.20 -37.66 -19.43
N GLY A 185 -6.79 -37.48 -18.18
CA GLY A 185 -5.59 -36.71 -17.85
C GLY A 185 -4.28 -37.32 -18.39
N ALA A 186 -4.10 -38.64 -18.30
CA ALA A 186 -2.92 -39.30 -18.85
C ALA A 186 -2.85 -39.19 -20.37
N ARG A 187 -4.01 -39.18 -21.05
CA ARG A 187 -4.11 -39.01 -22.49
C ARG A 187 -3.78 -37.57 -22.91
N ALA A 188 -4.41 -36.59 -22.27
CA ALA A 188 -4.17 -35.18 -22.53
C ALA A 188 -2.70 -34.80 -22.31
N GLY A 189 -2.09 -35.30 -21.23
CA GLY A 189 -0.66 -35.13 -20.95
C GLY A 189 0.22 -35.65 -22.08
N ARG A 190 -0.01 -36.89 -22.55
CA ARG A 190 0.76 -37.45 -23.68
C ARG A 190 0.57 -36.69 -24.99
N GLN A 191 -0.64 -36.24 -25.30
CA GLN A 191 -0.88 -35.42 -26.50
C GLN A 191 -0.10 -34.11 -26.46
N LEU A 192 -0.05 -33.51 -25.27
CA LEU A 192 0.69 -32.27 -25.05
C LEU A 192 2.20 -32.48 -25.11
N ASP A 193 2.72 -33.58 -24.55
CA ASP A 193 4.14 -33.92 -24.64
C ASP A 193 4.59 -34.03 -26.11
N VAL A 194 3.78 -34.65 -26.98
CA VAL A 194 4.09 -34.73 -28.44
C VAL A 194 4.23 -33.34 -29.06
N LEU A 195 3.32 -32.42 -28.75
CA LEU A 195 3.38 -31.03 -29.25
C LEU A 195 4.63 -30.32 -28.71
N GLU A 196 4.87 -30.38 -27.41
CA GLU A 196 6.01 -29.71 -26.77
C GLU A 196 7.34 -30.25 -27.28
N ASP A 197 7.46 -31.57 -27.45
CA ASP A 197 8.67 -32.20 -27.96
C ASP A 197 8.93 -31.79 -29.42
N HIS A 198 7.89 -31.61 -30.24
CA HIS A 198 8.03 -31.05 -31.60
C HIS A 198 8.40 -29.57 -31.60
N VAL A 199 7.86 -28.76 -30.69
CA VAL A 199 8.28 -27.37 -30.52
C VAL A 199 9.76 -27.30 -30.11
N ALA A 200 10.19 -28.15 -29.19
CA ALA A 200 11.59 -28.24 -28.77
C ALA A 200 12.51 -28.71 -29.89
N LEU A 201 12.06 -29.66 -30.73
CA LEU A 201 12.77 -30.09 -31.94
C LEU A 201 12.94 -28.92 -32.91
N ALA A 202 11.90 -28.15 -33.20
CA ALA A 202 11.98 -27.02 -34.11
C ALA A 202 12.94 -25.92 -33.63
N PHE A 203 12.95 -25.57 -32.32
CA PHE A 203 13.96 -24.66 -31.77
C PHE A 203 15.39 -25.20 -31.92
N ARG A 204 15.58 -26.52 -31.79
CA ARG A 204 16.87 -27.18 -31.92
C ARG A 204 17.36 -27.20 -33.37
N ASP A 205 16.49 -27.54 -34.32
CA ASP A 205 16.81 -27.58 -35.75
C ASP A 205 17.21 -26.19 -36.29
N LEU A 206 16.60 -25.13 -35.75
CA LEU A 206 16.95 -23.75 -36.05
C LEU A 206 18.17 -23.26 -35.25
N GLY A 207 18.60 -23.97 -34.21
CA GLY A 207 19.70 -23.55 -33.34
C GLY A 207 19.39 -22.31 -32.49
N CYS A 208 18.11 -22.01 -32.22
CA CYS A 208 17.69 -20.73 -31.66
C CYS A 208 18.29 -20.45 -30.27
N ALA A 209 18.43 -21.46 -29.41
CA ALA A 209 18.93 -21.27 -28.05
C ALA A 209 20.36 -20.69 -27.98
N ALA A 210 21.17 -20.91 -29.01
CA ALA A 210 22.54 -20.40 -29.10
C ALA A 210 22.65 -19.16 -30.00
N ALA A 211 21.80 -19.05 -31.03
CA ALA A 211 21.90 -18.01 -32.05
C ALA A 211 21.05 -16.78 -31.78
N HIS A 212 20.00 -16.89 -30.96
CA HIS A 212 19.00 -15.84 -30.78
C HIS A 212 18.69 -15.59 -29.30
N PRO A 213 18.32 -14.35 -28.93
CA PRO A 213 17.74 -14.10 -27.62
C PRO A 213 16.45 -14.92 -27.45
N PRO A 214 16.15 -15.41 -26.23
CA PRO A 214 15.00 -16.27 -26.00
C PRO A 214 13.68 -15.53 -26.29
N LEU A 215 12.67 -16.28 -26.76
CA LEU A 215 11.28 -15.84 -26.77
C LEU A 215 10.82 -15.59 -25.33
N LEU A 216 10.27 -14.41 -25.05
CA LEU A 216 9.64 -14.10 -23.77
C LEU A 216 8.14 -14.32 -23.82
N LEU A 217 7.63 -15.19 -22.96
CA LEU A 217 6.20 -15.27 -22.66
C LEU A 217 5.95 -14.43 -21.40
N LEU A 218 5.18 -13.35 -21.51
CA LEU A 218 4.91 -12.40 -20.43
C LEU A 218 3.46 -12.58 -19.97
N VAL A 219 3.25 -13.09 -18.75
CA VAL A 219 1.92 -13.32 -18.18
C VAL A 219 1.64 -12.26 -17.12
N ASP A 220 0.61 -11.44 -17.31
CA ASP A 220 0.24 -10.35 -16.39
C ASP A 220 -1.29 -10.26 -16.22
N GLN A 221 -1.74 -9.44 -15.28
CA GLN A 221 -3.14 -9.10 -15.03
C GLN A 221 -4.03 -10.26 -14.55
N LEU A 222 -3.45 -11.26 -13.87
CA LEU A 222 -4.21 -12.37 -13.31
C LEU A 222 -5.22 -11.95 -12.24
N GLU A 223 -5.02 -10.80 -11.60
CA GLU A 223 -5.98 -10.24 -10.64
C GLU A 223 -7.35 -9.95 -11.24
N LYS A 224 -7.45 -9.80 -12.57
CA LYS A 224 -8.74 -9.63 -13.26
C LYS A 224 -9.59 -10.90 -13.23
N VAL A 225 -8.94 -12.07 -13.24
CA VAL A 225 -9.60 -13.37 -13.37
C VAL A 225 -9.53 -14.21 -12.09
N TRP A 226 -9.01 -13.65 -11.00
CA TRP A 226 -8.87 -14.32 -9.71
C TRP A 226 -9.94 -13.87 -8.72
N SER A 227 -10.63 -14.85 -8.12
CA SER A 227 -11.75 -14.62 -7.19
C SER A 227 -11.47 -15.09 -5.76
N GLY A 228 -10.28 -15.64 -5.48
CA GLY A 228 -9.94 -16.28 -4.21
C GLY A 228 -10.59 -17.65 -3.97
N GLN A 229 -11.41 -18.12 -4.90
CA GLN A 229 -12.01 -19.45 -4.87
C GLN A 229 -10.98 -20.54 -5.19
N ALA A 230 -11.26 -21.79 -4.77
CA ALA A 230 -10.33 -22.91 -4.93
C ALA A 230 -9.93 -23.16 -6.40
N ASP A 231 -10.87 -23.06 -7.33
CA ASP A 231 -10.63 -23.21 -8.77
C ASP A 231 -9.75 -22.09 -9.35
N ALA A 232 -9.97 -20.84 -8.92
CA ALA A 232 -9.13 -19.70 -9.27
C ALA A 232 -7.71 -19.83 -8.70
N ASN A 233 -7.57 -20.34 -7.47
CA ASN A 233 -6.27 -20.65 -6.88
C ASN A 233 -5.56 -21.76 -7.68
N SER A 234 -6.26 -22.84 -7.99
CA SER A 234 -5.71 -23.93 -8.83
C SER A 234 -5.30 -23.44 -10.23
N MET A 235 -5.99 -22.44 -10.80
CA MET A 235 -5.60 -21.84 -12.08
C MET A 235 -4.26 -21.14 -12.00
N VAL A 236 -4.04 -20.35 -10.94
CA VAL A 236 -2.77 -19.64 -10.73
C VAL A 236 -1.66 -20.65 -10.38
N ILE A 237 -1.94 -21.67 -9.57
CA ILE A 237 -0.99 -22.74 -9.26
C ILE A 237 -0.60 -23.48 -10.54
N GLY A 238 -1.57 -23.88 -11.36
CA GLY A 238 -1.34 -24.52 -12.65
C GLY A 238 -0.47 -23.68 -13.58
N LEU A 239 -0.69 -22.35 -13.62
CA LEU A 239 0.15 -21.43 -14.37
C LEU A 239 1.60 -21.46 -13.89
N LEU A 240 1.83 -21.39 -12.58
CA LEU A 240 3.18 -21.40 -12.01
C LEU A 240 3.92 -22.69 -12.34
N LEU A 241 3.24 -23.84 -12.25
CA LEU A 241 3.79 -25.14 -12.64
C LEU A 241 4.13 -25.18 -14.13
N ALA A 242 3.21 -24.77 -15.00
CA ALA A 242 3.43 -24.72 -16.44
C ALA A 242 4.59 -23.78 -16.84
N ALA A 243 4.69 -22.62 -16.20
CA ALA A 243 5.73 -21.64 -16.47
C ALA A 243 7.12 -22.17 -16.10
N LYS A 244 7.22 -22.98 -15.04
CA LYS A 244 8.45 -23.69 -14.65
C LYS A 244 8.80 -24.78 -15.67
N ASP A 245 7.81 -25.50 -16.19
CA ASP A 245 8.00 -26.53 -17.21
C ASP A 245 8.54 -25.96 -18.53
N VAL A 246 8.12 -24.74 -18.93
CA VAL A 246 8.65 -24.03 -20.12
C VAL A 246 10.17 -23.93 -20.10
N ALA A 247 10.77 -23.57 -18.95
CA ALA A 247 12.21 -23.41 -18.83
C ALA A 247 12.97 -24.75 -18.97
N VAL A 248 12.33 -25.86 -18.59
CA VAL A 248 12.88 -27.22 -18.71
C VAL A 248 12.73 -27.75 -20.13
N LYS A 249 11.58 -27.53 -20.76
CA LYS A 249 11.27 -28.02 -22.11
C LYS A 249 12.01 -27.27 -23.21
N TYR A 250 12.23 -25.97 -23.03
CA TYR A 250 12.82 -25.09 -24.06
C TYR A 250 14.05 -24.32 -23.55
N PRO A 251 15.08 -25.03 -23.06
CA PRO A 251 16.22 -24.40 -22.38
C PRO A 251 16.93 -23.40 -23.30
N GLY A 252 17.06 -22.16 -22.83
CA GLY A 252 17.72 -21.07 -23.57
C GLY A 252 16.92 -20.49 -24.74
N ALA A 253 15.90 -21.20 -25.24
CA ALA A 253 15.09 -20.76 -26.38
C ALA A 253 13.82 -19.99 -25.96
N VAL A 254 13.19 -20.38 -24.84
CA VAL A 254 11.97 -19.73 -24.33
C VAL A 254 12.10 -19.47 -22.84
N ARG A 255 11.60 -18.32 -22.39
CA ARG A 255 11.43 -18.00 -20.97
C ARG A 255 10.01 -17.53 -20.70
N CYS A 256 9.46 -17.94 -19.57
CA CYS A 256 8.17 -17.45 -19.08
C CYS A 256 8.40 -16.50 -17.90
N LEU A 257 7.84 -15.30 -17.95
CA LEU A 257 7.81 -14.32 -16.88
C LEU A 257 6.37 -14.15 -16.42
N VAL A 258 6.12 -14.42 -15.13
CA VAL A 258 4.82 -14.28 -14.50
C VAL A 258 4.85 -13.09 -13.55
N PHE A 259 3.94 -12.15 -13.77
CA PHE A 259 3.74 -10.99 -12.92
C PHE A 259 2.53 -11.23 -12.02
N LEU A 260 2.72 -11.24 -10.70
CA LEU A 260 1.68 -11.63 -9.75
C LEU A 260 1.50 -10.62 -8.63
N ARG A 261 0.25 -10.38 -8.25
CA ARG A 261 -0.05 -9.58 -7.05
C ARG A 261 0.36 -10.36 -5.81
N SER A 262 0.94 -9.67 -4.82
CA SER A 262 1.48 -10.33 -3.62
C SER A 262 0.42 -11.08 -2.82
N ASP A 263 -0.75 -10.48 -2.60
CA ASP A 263 -1.86 -11.11 -1.88
C ASP A 263 -2.41 -12.36 -2.58
N ILE A 264 -2.43 -12.38 -3.92
CA ILE A 264 -2.79 -13.58 -4.69
C ILE A 264 -1.79 -14.68 -4.37
N TYR A 265 -0.50 -14.41 -4.55
CA TYR A 265 0.56 -15.40 -4.30
C TYR A 265 0.58 -15.88 -2.85
N ASP A 266 0.46 -14.96 -1.90
CA ASP A 266 0.53 -15.24 -0.47
C ASP A 266 -0.69 -16.03 0.03
N SER A 267 -1.81 -15.99 -0.70
CA SER A 267 -2.98 -16.82 -0.43
C SER A 267 -2.88 -18.26 -0.97
N LEU A 268 -1.96 -18.54 -1.89
CA LEU A 268 -1.84 -19.87 -2.50
C LEU A 268 -1.21 -20.87 -1.52
N THR A 269 -1.81 -22.05 -1.43
CA THR A 269 -1.24 -23.19 -0.70
C THR A 269 -1.10 -24.37 -1.65
N PHE A 270 0.13 -24.75 -1.98
CA PHE A 270 0.41 -25.88 -2.88
C PHE A 270 1.72 -26.58 -2.55
N GLY A 271 1.78 -27.88 -2.80
CA GLY A 271 2.84 -28.77 -2.32
C GLY A 271 4.25 -28.49 -2.87
N GLU A 272 4.37 -27.72 -3.95
CA GLU A 272 5.67 -27.33 -4.54
C GLU A 272 6.09 -25.89 -4.24
N GLY A 273 5.35 -25.14 -3.40
CA GLY A 273 5.59 -23.71 -3.20
C GLY A 273 7.01 -23.36 -2.71
N ASP A 274 7.62 -24.23 -1.91
CA ASP A 274 9.02 -24.09 -1.46
C ASP A 274 10.02 -24.09 -2.63
N LYS A 275 9.75 -24.85 -3.69
CA LYS A 275 10.57 -24.92 -4.91
C LYS A 275 10.53 -23.62 -5.72
N PHE A 276 9.57 -22.71 -5.48
CA PHE A 276 9.45 -21.42 -6.17
C PHE A 276 10.29 -20.30 -5.56
N ARG A 277 10.81 -20.48 -4.34
CA ARG A 277 11.60 -19.44 -3.62
C ARG A 277 12.82 -18.96 -4.39
N SER A 278 13.48 -19.83 -5.16
CA SER A 278 14.63 -19.45 -5.99
C SER A 278 14.23 -18.67 -7.24
N TYR A 279 12.97 -18.77 -7.66
CA TYR A 279 12.42 -18.19 -8.89
C TYR A 279 11.70 -16.86 -8.67
N GLU A 280 11.32 -16.54 -7.43
CA GLU A 280 10.59 -15.31 -7.09
C GLU A 280 11.49 -14.09 -6.82
N MET A 281 10.96 -12.92 -7.16
CA MET A 281 11.48 -11.60 -6.85
C MET A 281 10.31 -10.69 -6.44
N ARG A 282 10.35 -10.17 -5.22
CA ARG A 282 9.40 -9.15 -4.76
C ARG A 282 9.90 -7.77 -5.13
N ILE A 283 9.03 -6.94 -5.71
CA ILE A 283 9.34 -5.55 -6.04
C ILE A 283 9.23 -4.71 -4.77
N ASP A 284 10.30 -3.99 -4.44
CA ASP A 284 10.36 -2.97 -3.41
C ASP A 284 10.65 -1.58 -4.02
N TRP A 285 10.23 -0.53 -3.32
CA TRP A 285 10.45 0.87 -3.71
C TRP A 285 10.82 1.72 -2.50
N PRO A 286 12.07 1.58 -2.00
CA PRO A 286 12.56 2.45 -0.94
C PRO A 286 12.63 3.90 -1.43
N VAL A 287 12.56 4.85 -0.49
CA VAL A 287 12.53 6.31 -0.79
C VAL A 287 13.61 6.75 -1.79
N PRO A 288 14.88 6.30 -1.71
CA PRO A 288 15.89 6.66 -2.71
C PRO A 288 15.54 6.23 -4.14
N GLN A 289 14.87 5.10 -4.34
CA GLN A 289 14.42 4.67 -5.67
C GLN A 289 13.24 5.51 -6.17
N LEU A 290 12.31 5.91 -5.29
CA LEU A 290 11.23 6.83 -5.64
C LEU A 290 11.76 8.22 -6.04
N ARG A 291 12.80 8.72 -5.38
CA ARG A 291 13.52 9.96 -5.78
C ARG A 291 14.09 9.84 -7.19
N ARG A 292 14.77 8.71 -7.48
CA ARG A 292 15.33 8.44 -8.82
C ARG A 292 14.26 8.32 -9.88
N LEU A 293 13.13 7.69 -9.56
CA LEU A 293 11.97 7.62 -10.46
C LEU A 293 11.43 9.01 -10.77
N ALA A 294 11.21 9.83 -9.74
CA ALA A 294 10.72 11.20 -9.91
C ALA A 294 11.67 12.03 -10.80
N LEU A 295 12.97 11.93 -10.57
CA LEU A 295 13.97 12.60 -11.40
C LEU A 295 13.94 12.11 -12.85
N SER A 296 13.93 10.79 -13.07
CA SER A 296 13.87 10.18 -14.40
C SER A 296 12.64 10.65 -15.19
N ARG A 297 11.48 10.71 -14.53
CA ARG A 297 10.23 11.19 -15.14
C ARG A 297 10.25 12.69 -15.41
N ALA A 298 10.82 13.49 -14.50
CA ALA A 298 11.00 14.92 -14.71
C ALA A 298 11.96 15.23 -15.86
N GLN A 299 13.06 14.48 -15.99
CA GLN A 299 14.02 14.62 -17.09
C GLN A 299 13.38 14.33 -18.45
N ALA A 300 12.51 13.32 -18.50
CA ALA A 300 11.81 12.93 -19.72
C ALA A 300 10.82 14.00 -20.23
N THR A 301 10.29 14.87 -19.36
CA THR A 301 9.26 15.87 -19.73
C THR A 301 9.74 17.32 -19.68
N ALA A 302 10.55 17.67 -18.67
CA ALA A 302 11.05 19.03 -18.47
C ALA A 302 12.47 19.26 -19.02
N GLY A 303 13.24 18.20 -19.28
CA GLY A 303 14.52 18.26 -20.00
C GLY A 303 15.63 17.38 -19.38
N PRO A 304 16.50 16.75 -20.20
CA PRO A 304 17.46 15.74 -19.75
C PRO A 304 18.59 16.27 -18.85
N GLY A 305 18.84 17.59 -18.87
CA GLY A 305 19.84 18.23 -18.01
C GLY A 305 19.37 18.53 -16.59
N LEU A 306 18.13 18.19 -16.25
CA LEU A 306 17.54 18.47 -14.95
C LEU A 306 18.14 17.56 -13.87
N ASP A 307 18.65 18.13 -12.79
CA ASP A 307 19.24 17.40 -11.66
C ASP A 307 18.35 17.43 -10.38
N GLU A 308 18.76 16.68 -9.35
CA GLU A 308 18.03 16.64 -8.06
C GLU A 308 17.94 18.01 -7.38
N THR A 309 18.96 18.85 -7.52
CA THR A 309 18.99 20.18 -6.89
C THR A 309 17.97 21.09 -7.55
N GLN A 310 17.91 21.08 -8.89
CA GLN A 310 16.92 21.82 -9.65
C GLN A 310 15.51 21.33 -9.34
N LEU A 311 15.28 20.01 -9.32
CA LEU A 311 13.96 19.45 -9.02
C LEU A 311 13.49 19.83 -7.61
N TRP A 312 14.30 19.54 -6.59
CA TRP A 312 13.87 19.62 -5.19
C TRP A 312 14.13 20.96 -4.50
N GLN A 313 14.87 21.88 -5.14
CA GLN A 313 15.18 23.18 -4.54
C GLN A 313 14.80 24.39 -5.40
N GLN A 314 14.47 24.20 -6.69
CA GLN A 314 14.09 25.28 -7.60
C GLN A 314 12.68 25.09 -8.17
N ILE A 315 12.31 23.87 -8.55
CA ILE A 315 10.97 23.55 -9.06
C ILE A 315 10.01 23.27 -7.91
N PHE A 316 10.41 22.43 -6.97
CA PHE A 316 9.77 22.22 -5.68
C PHE A 316 10.40 23.13 -4.61
N PRO A 317 9.68 23.42 -3.50
CA PRO A 317 10.29 24.11 -2.37
C PRO A 317 11.39 23.25 -1.76
N ARG A 318 12.37 23.85 -1.10
CA ARG A 318 13.45 23.10 -0.43
C ARG A 318 12.96 22.24 0.74
N ARG A 319 11.95 22.75 1.44
CA ARG A 319 11.36 22.13 2.62
C ARG A 319 9.86 22.33 2.63
N VAL A 320 9.18 21.38 3.27
CA VAL A 320 7.75 21.43 3.57
C VAL A 320 7.58 21.02 5.03
N GLU A 321 6.94 21.88 5.81
CA GLU A 321 6.72 21.70 7.26
C GLU A 321 8.02 21.38 8.03
N GLY A 322 9.14 21.97 7.58
CA GLY A 322 10.47 21.79 8.18
C GLY A 322 11.25 20.56 7.69
N GLU A 323 10.62 19.63 6.98
CA GLU A 323 11.22 18.43 6.38
C GLU A 323 11.73 18.70 4.95
N GLU A 324 12.71 17.93 4.47
CA GLU A 324 13.14 17.98 3.06
C GLU A 324 12.02 17.47 2.13
N THR A 325 11.75 18.16 1.03
CA THR A 325 10.51 17.97 0.26
C THR A 325 10.32 16.57 -0.29
N ALA A 326 11.35 15.91 -0.84
CA ALA A 326 11.14 14.55 -1.35
C ALA A 326 10.92 13.54 -0.20
N SER A 327 11.59 13.72 0.94
CA SER A 327 11.34 12.95 2.16
C SER A 327 9.91 13.18 2.66
N TYR A 328 9.44 14.43 2.69
CA TYR A 328 8.07 14.78 3.06
C TYR A 328 7.03 14.05 2.20
N LEU A 329 7.22 14.10 0.86
CA LEU A 329 6.33 13.49 -0.12
C LEU A 329 6.31 11.97 -0.01
N PHE A 330 7.49 11.32 -0.05
CA PHE A 330 7.58 9.86 -0.17
C PHE A 330 7.36 9.12 1.14
N THR A 331 7.50 9.76 2.30
CA THR A 331 7.02 9.21 3.59
C THR A 331 5.50 9.27 3.72
N ARG A 332 4.86 10.19 2.99
CA ARG A 332 3.40 10.37 2.92
C ARG A 332 2.77 9.72 1.69
N ALA A 333 3.53 8.95 0.93
CA ALA A 333 3.03 8.06 -0.13
C ALA A 333 3.26 6.60 0.27
N LEU A 334 2.43 5.68 -0.21
CA LEU A 334 2.80 4.26 -0.11
C LEU A 334 4.03 4.00 -1.00
N PRO A 335 4.93 3.07 -0.63
CA PRO A 335 6.18 2.83 -1.33
C PRO A 335 5.94 2.11 -2.66
N ARG A 336 5.37 2.82 -3.64
CA ARG A 336 5.07 2.33 -4.99
C ARG A 336 5.07 3.47 -6.01
N PRO A 337 5.51 3.21 -7.25
CA PRO A 337 5.75 4.23 -8.28
C PRO A 337 4.49 4.99 -8.64
N ARG A 338 3.33 4.32 -8.73
CA ARG A 338 2.05 4.96 -9.05
C ARG A 338 1.71 6.08 -8.05
N ASP A 339 1.83 5.79 -6.76
CA ASP A 339 1.44 6.73 -5.71
C ASP A 339 2.41 7.93 -5.66
N ALA A 340 3.70 7.69 -5.88
CA ALA A 340 4.68 8.76 -6.03
C ALA A 340 4.36 9.68 -7.23
N ILE A 341 4.08 9.10 -8.40
CA ILE A 341 3.73 9.83 -9.62
C ILE A 341 2.47 10.67 -9.42
N GLN A 342 1.41 10.07 -8.85
CA GLN A 342 0.16 10.76 -8.57
C GLN A 342 0.34 11.94 -7.61
N TYR A 343 1.11 11.78 -6.53
CA TYR A 343 1.34 12.86 -5.58
C TYR A 343 2.13 14.01 -6.22
N LEU A 344 3.14 13.69 -7.02
CA LEU A 344 3.94 14.70 -7.74
C LEU A 344 3.10 15.46 -8.79
N ASN A 345 2.26 14.74 -9.55
CA ASN A 345 1.33 15.36 -10.50
C ASN A 345 0.33 16.28 -9.78
N LEU A 346 -0.24 15.87 -8.64
CA LEU A 346 -1.11 16.72 -7.85
C LEU A 346 -0.44 18.03 -7.42
N CYS A 347 0.81 17.96 -6.96
CA CYS A 347 1.57 19.15 -6.59
C CYS A 347 1.76 20.09 -7.79
N ARG A 348 2.11 19.52 -8.94
CA ARG A 348 2.27 20.26 -10.20
C ARG A 348 0.95 20.89 -10.66
N ASP A 349 -0.14 20.12 -10.66
CA ASP A 349 -1.44 20.59 -11.15
C ASP A 349 -2.01 21.72 -10.29
N ARG A 350 -1.78 21.66 -8.96
CA ARG A 350 -2.12 22.76 -8.04
C ARG A 350 -1.34 24.02 -8.36
N ALA A 351 -0.02 23.90 -8.57
CA ALA A 351 0.82 25.03 -8.92
C ALA A 351 0.39 25.66 -10.26
N VAL A 352 0.13 24.85 -11.29
CA VAL A 352 -0.37 25.32 -12.60
C VAL A 352 -1.73 26.00 -12.47
N HIS A 353 -2.68 25.39 -11.75
CA HIS A 353 -4.00 25.97 -11.51
C HIS A 353 -3.89 27.34 -10.83
N ASN A 354 -2.93 27.51 -9.93
CA ASN A 354 -2.66 28.76 -9.21
C ASN A 354 -1.81 29.76 -10.02
N GLY A 355 -1.50 29.48 -11.30
CA GLY A 355 -0.71 30.33 -12.18
C GLY A 355 0.75 30.48 -11.76
N ARG A 356 1.31 29.47 -11.05
CA ARG A 356 2.66 29.51 -10.49
C ARG A 356 3.68 28.91 -11.44
N THR A 357 4.86 29.52 -11.51
CA THR A 357 6.00 29.02 -12.30
C THR A 357 6.91 28.07 -11.51
N GLN A 358 6.65 27.91 -10.20
CA GLN A 358 7.31 27.01 -9.26
C GLN A 358 6.26 26.44 -8.30
N ILE A 359 6.46 25.22 -7.83
CA ILE A 359 5.60 24.59 -6.82
C ILE A 359 5.98 25.18 -5.47
N THR A 360 4.99 25.59 -4.69
CA THR A 360 5.19 26.17 -3.36
C THR A 360 4.90 25.14 -2.26
N GLU A 361 5.32 25.43 -1.03
CA GLU A 361 4.98 24.63 0.15
C GLU A 361 3.46 24.46 0.31
N GLY A 362 2.69 25.54 0.07
CA GLY A 362 1.23 25.50 0.12
C GLY A 362 0.61 24.55 -0.91
N ASP A 363 1.17 24.48 -2.14
CA ASP A 363 0.70 23.52 -3.15
C ASP A 363 0.92 22.08 -2.70
N VAL A 364 2.07 21.78 -2.10
CA VAL A 364 2.42 20.44 -1.63
C VAL A 364 1.51 20.00 -0.48
N VAL A 365 1.29 20.88 0.51
CA VAL A 365 0.41 20.58 1.65
C VAL A 365 -1.05 20.38 1.21
N GLU A 366 -1.56 21.21 0.29
CA GLU A 366 -2.92 21.05 -0.24
C GLU A 366 -3.05 19.79 -1.10
N ALA A 367 -2.08 19.51 -1.96
CA ALA A 367 -1.99 18.26 -2.71
C ALA A 367 -1.98 17.06 -1.77
N GLY A 368 -1.26 17.12 -0.64
CA GLY A 368 -1.19 16.05 0.34
C GLY A 368 -2.53 15.72 0.99
N ARG A 369 -3.35 16.74 1.27
CA ARG A 369 -4.72 16.54 1.78
C ARG A 369 -5.58 15.79 0.79
N GLN A 370 -5.58 16.22 -0.47
CA GLN A 370 -6.33 15.57 -1.53
C GLN A 370 -5.83 14.15 -1.80
N PHE A 371 -4.51 13.99 -1.90
CA PHE A 371 -3.85 12.71 -2.11
C PHE A 371 -4.22 11.70 -1.02
N SER A 372 -4.18 12.12 0.25
CA SER A 372 -4.54 11.25 1.37
C SER A 372 -5.97 10.72 1.27
N VAL A 373 -6.92 11.57 0.86
CA VAL A 373 -8.33 11.17 0.66
C VAL A 373 -8.44 10.13 -0.45
N TRP A 374 -7.78 10.35 -1.59
CA TRP A 374 -7.76 9.40 -2.69
C TRP A 374 -7.16 8.06 -2.26
N LYS A 375 -6.04 8.08 -1.54
CA LYS A 375 -5.36 6.86 -1.09
C LYS A 375 -6.19 6.06 -0.07
N LEU A 376 -6.94 6.74 0.81
CA LEU A 376 -7.83 6.07 1.75
C LEU A 376 -8.97 5.34 1.00
N GLN A 377 -9.55 5.97 -0.01
CA GLN A 377 -10.59 5.38 -0.86
C GLN A 377 -10.03 4.24 -1.72
N ASP A 378 -8.88 4.45 -2.35
CA ASP A 378 -8.19 3.43 -3.14
C ASP A 378 -7.88 2.18 -2.31
N LEU A 379 -7.47 2.35 -1.05
CA LEU A 379 -7.19 1.24 -0.15
C LEU A 379 -8.45 0.41 0.12
N ALA A 380 -9.57 1.07 0.44
CA ALA A 380 -10.85 0.40 0.64
C ALA A 380 -11.28 -0.36 -0.63
N GLN A 381 -11.15 0.27 -1.80
CA GLN A 381 -11.52 -0.33 -3.07
C GLN A 381 -10.61 -1.50 -3.46
N GLU A 382 -9.30 -1.42 -3.18
CA GLU A 382 -8.31 -2.47 -3.48
C GLU A 382 -8.63 -3.78 -2.77
N TYR A 383 -9.19 -3.71 -1.55
CA TYR A 383 -9.51 -4.87 -0.72
C TYR A 383 -11.03 -5.12 -0.60
N LEU A 384 -11.88 -4.46 -1.39
CA LEU A 384 -13.34 -4.53 -1.28
C LEU A 384 -13.88 -5.97 -1.33
N VAL A 385 -13.29 -6.84 -2.16
CA VAL A 385 -13.70 -8.24 -2.29
C VAL A 385 -13.35 -9.06 -1.06
N ALA A 386 -12.14 -8.87 -0.51
CA ALA A 386 -11.66 -9.61 0.65
C ALA A 386 -12.22 -9.08 1.97
N HIS A 387 -12.41 -7.75 2.07
CA HIS A 387 -12.84 -7.04 3.26
C HIS A 387 -13.89 -5.97 2.92
N PRO A 388 -15.16 -6.37 2.65
CA PRO A 388 -16.22 -5.42 2.28
C PRO A 388 -16.54 -4.35 3.34
N PHE A 389 -16.10 -4.58 4.58
CA PHE A 389 -16.27 -3.71 5.74
C PHE A 389 -15.05 -2.81 6.00
N LEU A 390 -14.03 -2.80 5.11
CA LEU A 390 -12.79 -2.05 5.36
C LEU A 390 -13.03 -0.54 5.42
N GLU A 391 -13.84 0.03 4.52
CA GLU A 391 -14.14 1.47 4.52
C GLU A 391 -14.73 1.96 5.86
N PRO A 392 -15.85 1.40 6.39
CA PRO A 392 -16.38 1.83 7.68
C PRO A 392 -15.40 1.58 8.83
N LEU A 393 -14.54 0.56 8.74
CA LEU A 393 -13.53 0.26 9.74
C LEU A 393 -12.40 1.30 9.76
N LEU A 394 -11.91 1.75 8.59
CA LEU A 394 -10.96 2.85 8.47
C LEU A 394 -11.55 4.15 9.04
N GLY A 395 -12.85 4.38 8.84
CA GLY A 395 -13.58 5.52 9.38
C GLY A 395 -13.58 5.61 10.92
N LEU A 396 -13.38 4.50 11.63
CA LEU A 396 -13.30 4.50 13.11
C LEU A 396 -12.10 5.31 13.64
N PHE A 397 -11.08 5.52 12.82
CA PHE A 397 -9.87 6.26 13.20
C PHE A 397 -9.97 7.77 12.91
N ALA A 398 -11.11 8.24 12.41
CA ALA A 398 -11.29 9.66 12.09
C ALA A 398 -11.23 10.54 13.35
N ASN A 399 -10.48 11.65 13.27
CA ASN A 399 -10.18 12.58 14.36
C ASN A 399 -9.48 11.93 15.58
N GLY A 400 -8.92 10.73 15.41
CA GLY A 400 -8.13 10.03 16.42
C GLY A 400 -6.64 10.41 16.38
N GLY A 401 -5.84 9.70 17.18
CA GLY A 401 -4.37 9.79 17.09
C GLY A 401 -3.81 8.80 16.08
N TYR A 402 -2.64 9.11 15.51
CA TYR A 402 -1.98 8.16 14.61
C TYR A 402 -1.28 7.01 15.35
N VAL A 403 -1.05 7.11 16.66
CA VAL A 403 -0.55 6.00 17.49
C VAL A 403 -1.75 5.17 17.96
N VAL A 404 -1.74 3.89 17.60
CA VAL A 404 -2.84 2.96 17.80
C VAL A 404 -2.35 1.79 18.65
N THR A 405 -3.15 1.41 19.65
CA THR A 405 -2.91 0.23 20.49
C THR A 405 -4.03 -0.78 20.30
N ARG A 406 -3.79 -2.05 20.65
CA ARG A 406 -4.85 -3.08 20.64
C ARG A 406 -6.04 -2.69 21.52
N ALA A 407 -5.78 -2.07 22.68
CA ALA A 407 -6.81 -1.57 23.58
C ALA A 407 -7.65 -0.42 22.96
N ALA A 408 -7.00 0.48 22.21
CA ALA A 408 -7.71 1.53 21.46
C ALA A 408 -8.60 0.92 20.37
N VAL A 409 -8.09 -0.06 19.61
CA VAL A 409 -8.88 -0.78 18.59
C VAL A 409 -10.08 -1.48 19.23
N ALA A 410 -9.89 -2.17 20.36
CA ALA A 410 -10.98 -2.82 21.08
C ALA A 410 -12.06 -1.82 21.51
N SER A 411 -11.67 -0.64 21.98
CA SER A 411 -12.59 0.43 22.40
C SER A 411 -13.38 1.03 21.22
N LEU A 412 -12.72 1.26 20.09
CA LEU A 412 -13.36 1.73 18.85
C LEU A 412 -14.33 0.68 18.30
N LEU A 413 -13.90 -0.57 18.26
CA LEU A 413 -14.70 -1.69 17.77
C LEU A 413 -15.93 -1.92 18.64
N ALA A 414 -15.80 -1.87 19.97
CA ALA A 414 -16.93 -2.03 20.89
C ALA A 414 -18.07 -1.03 20.61
N GLN A 415 -17.75 0.18 20.15
CA GLN A 415 -18.74 1.21 19.80
C GLN A 415 -19.41 0.97 18.45
N ALA A 416 -18.73 0.34 17.50
CA ALA A 416 -19.20 0.14 16.12
C ALA A 416 -19.70 -1.28 15.82
N ARG A 417 -19.37 -2.27 16.68
CA ARG A 417 -19.54 -3.71 16.41
C ARG A 417 -20.97 -4.07 16.03
N GLY A 418 -21.97 -3.64 16.79
CA GLY A 418 -23.36 -4.02 16.52
C GLY A 418 -23.87 -3.52 15.15
N ASP A 419 -23.37 -2.39 14.68
CA ASP A 419 -23.71 -1.88 13.35
C ASP A 419 -22.91 -2.58 12.24
N LEU A 420 -21.64 -2.89 12.48
CA LEU A 420 -20.83 -3.70 11.56
C LEU A 420 -21.40 -5.11 11.38
N GLU A 421 -21.77 -5.79 12.46
CA GLU A 421 -22.40 -7.13 12.42
C GLU A 421 -23.73 -7.11 11.69
N ARG A 422 -24.54 -6.06 11.87
CA ARG A 422 -25.81 -5.89 11.16
C ARG A 422 -25.61 -5.68 9.66
N ARG A 423 -24.62 -4.86 9.26
CA ARG A 423 -24.33 -4.56 7.85
C ARG A 423 -23.60 -5.69 7.13
N TYR A 424 -22.77 -6.44 7.85
CA TYR A 424 -21.88 -7.46 7.31
C TYR A 424 -21.95 -8.78 8.11
N PRO A 425 -23.13 -9.45 8.19
CA PRO A 425 -23.34 -10.60 9.07
C PRO A 425 -22.40 -11.78 8.76
N ALA A 426 -22.02 -11.95 7.49
CA ALA A 426 -21.09 -12.99 7.04
C ALA A 426 -19.65 -12.83 7.56
N TYR A 427 -19.31 -11.66 8.13
CA TYR A 427 -17.95 -11.31 8.57
C TYR A 427 -17.85 -11.08 10.08
N THR A 428 -18.84 -11.53 10.84
CA THR A 428 -18.91 -11.35 12.30
C THR A 428 -17.64 -11.85 13.01
N GLU A 429 -17.04 -12.94 12.54
CA GLU A 429 -15.79 -13.49 13.10
C GLU A 429 -14.57 -12.59 12.88
N SER A 430 -14.62 -11.69 11.89
CA SER A 430 -13.55 -10.70 11.64
C SER A 430 -13.61 -9.50 12.59
N PHE A 431 -14.68 -9.34 13.37
CA PHE A 431 -14.86 -8.22 14.30
C PHE A 431 -14.34 -8.54 15.70
N THR A 432 -13.08 -8.97 15.75
CA THR A 432 -12.28 -9.07 16.99
C THR A 432 -11.11 -8.09 16.92
N PRO A 433 -10.62 -7.56 18.05
CA PRO A 433 -9.48 -6.64 18.04
C PRO A 433 -8.24 -7.21 17.33
N GLU A 434 -7.97 -8.49 17.51
CA GLU A 434 -6.86 -9.21 16.90
C GLU A 434 -7.00 -9.28 15.38
N ALA A 435 -8.14 -9.78 14.88
CA ALA A 435 -8.40 -9.89 13.46
C ALA A 435 -8.39 -8.51 12.79
N VAL A 436 -8.97 -7.49 13.43
CA VAL A 436 -8.97 -6.12 12.91
C VAL A 436 -7.55 -5.55 12.80
N VAL A 437 -6.71 -5.74 13.82
CA VAL A 437 -5.30 -5.31 13.77
C VAL A 437 -4.56 -6.03 12.64
N ASP A 438 -4.76 -7.33 12.50
CA ASP A 438 -4.10 -8.13 11.47
C ASP A 438 -4.53 -7.70 10.06
N ILE A 439 -5.83 -7.46 9.84
CA ILE A 439 -6.36 -6.92 8.58
C ILE A 439 -5.73 -5.55 8.30
N LEU A 440 -5.80 -4.62 9.26
CA LEU A 440 -5.30 -3.25 9.08
C LEU A 440 -3.79 -3.19 8.83
N HIS A 441 -3.02 -4.08 9.46
CA HIS A 441 -1.60 -4.20 9.18
C HIS A 441 -1.36 -4.78 7.78
N THR A 442 -2.03 -5.87 7.43
CA THR A 442 -1.86 -6.58 6.13
C THR A 442 -2.17 -5.68 4.93
N VAL A 443 -3.20 -4.84 5.02
CA VAL A 443 -3.52 -3.87 3.96
C VAL A 443 -2.55 -2.68 3.92
N GLY A 444 -1.66 -2.56 4.91
CA GLY A 444 -0.67 -1.48 5.03
C GLY A 444 -1.23 -0.17 5.61
N PHE A 445 -2.40 -0.22 6.26
CA PHE A 445 -2.96 0.93 6.99
C PHE A 445 -2.22 1.17 8.30
N LEU A 446 -1.96 0.11 9.06
CA LEU A 446 -1.13 0.13 10.27
C LEU A 446 0.27 -0.40 9.97
N GLY A 447 1.27 0.30 10.49
CA GLY A 447 2.63 -0.22 10.63
C GLY A 447 2.89 -0.57 12.08
N VAL A 448 3.76 -1.53 12.32
CA VAL A 448 4.18 -1.94 13.66
C VAL A 448 5.47 -1.25 14.06
N ARG A 449 5.54 -0.74 15.30
CA ARG A 449 6.79 -0.16 15.82
C ARG A 449 7.73 -1.28 16.29
N ARG A 450 8.93 -1.33 15.71
CA ARG A 450 10.01 -2.27 16.07
C ARG A 450 11.28 -1.46 16.34
N GLY A 451 11.59 -1.28 17.63
CA GLY A 451 12.63 -0.33 18.04
C GLY A 451 12.21 1.10 17.70
N ASP A 452 13.06 1.79 16.93
CA ASP A 452 12.85 3.17 16.46
C ASP A 452 12.17 3.25 15.09
N GLU A 453 12.01 2.12 14.40
CA GLU A 453 11.41 2.07 13.07
C GLU A 453 9.95 1.62 13.12
N VAL A 454 9.18 2.08 12.13
CA VAL A 454 7.81 1.61 11.89
C VAL A 454 7.81 0.83 10.60
N VAL A 455 7.46 -0.45 10.69
CA VAL A 455 7.43 -1.35 9.54
C VAL A 455 5.99 -1.50 9.08
N TYR A 456 5.72 -1.13 7.83
CA TYR A 456 4.43 -1.29 7.17
C TYR A 456 4.44 -2.51 6.27
N ALA A 457 3.27 -3.13 6.07
CA ALA A 457 3.13 -4.23 5.13
C ALA A 457 3.37 -3.80 3.68
N GLY A 458 4.01 -4.68 2.90
CA GLY A 458 4.27 -4.46 1.46
C GLY A 458 5.73 -4.60 1.02
N GLY A 459 6.59 -5.17 1.88
CA GLY A 459 7.99 -5.48 1.57
C GLY A 459 8.34 -6.94 1.87
N PHE A 460 9.51 -7.17 2.47
CA PHE A 460 9.88 -8.45 3.07
C PHE A 460 9.14 -8.62 4.41
N ASP A 461 7.83 -8.84 4.33
CA ASP A 461 6.96 -8.86 5.51
C ASP A 461 7.37 -9.97 6.48
N ARG A 462 7.54 -9.59 7.75
CA ARG A 462 7.45 -10.53 8.86
C ARG A 462 6.02 -10.47 9.39
N PRO A 463 5.39 -11.62 9.64
CA PRO A 463 4.09 -11.66 10.30
C PRO A 463 4.08 -10.83 11.58
N LEU A 464 2.91 -10.30 11.94
CA LEU A 464 2.71 -9.69 13.24
C LEU A 464 3.01 -10.71 14.34
N GLN A 465 3.68 -10.25 15.39
CA GLN A 465 3.94 -11.04 16.59
C GLN A 465 2.92 -10.70 17.67
N ALA A 466 2.60 -11.68 18.52
CA ALA A 466 1.56 -11.53 19.54
C ALA A 466 1.93 -10.49 20.62
N ASP A 467 3.21 -10.23 20.84
CA ASP A 467 3.74 -9.27 21.79
C ASP A 467 3.85 -7.83 21.26
N GLU A 468 3.58 -7.61 19.97
CA GLU A 468 3.56 -6.29 19.36
C GLU A 468 2.30 -5.51 19.78
N ARG A 469 2.52 -4.33 20.40
CA ARG A 469 1.47 -3.54 21.08
C ARG A 469 1.24 -2.14 20.51
N GLU A 470 2.25 -1.55 19.89
CA GLU A 470 2.17 -0.19 19.33
C GLU A 470 2.18 -0.23 17.80
N PHE A 471 1.12 0.32 17.23
CA PHE A 471 0.91 0.47 15.81
C PHE A 471 0.83 1.94 15.44
N ARG A 472 1.09 2.27 14.18
CA ARG A 472 0.94 3.63 13.67
C ARG A 472 0.20 3.65 12.36
N ILE A 473 -0.78 4.54 12.25
CA ILE A 473 -1.45 4.83 10.97
C ILE A 473 -0.40 5.35 9.99
N HIS A 474 -0.38 4.78 8.79
CA HIS A 474 0.53 5.21 7.73
C HIS A 474 0.34 6.71 7.42
N PRO A 475 1.41 7.53 7.32
CA PRO A 475 1.31 8.97 7.10
C PRO A 475 0.41 9.35 5.91
N CYS A 476 0.46 8.55 4.84
CA CYS A 476 -0.42 8.60 3.67
C CYS A 476 -1.92 8.78 3.99
N PHE A 477 -2.44 8.27 5.12
CA PHE A 477 -3.87 8.31 5.45
C PHE A 477 -4.24 9.34 6.51
N ARG A 478 -3.25 9.96 7.17
CA ARG A 478 -3.46 10.80 8.35
C ARG A 478 -4.23 12.07 8.04
N GLU A 479 -3.97 12.69 6.89
CA GLU A 479 -4.66 13.92 6.48
C GLU A 479 -6.16 13.65 6.21
N ALA A 480 -6.48 12.55 5.52
CA ALA A 480 -7.87 12.16 5.25
C ALA A 480 -8.66 11.88 6.54
N LEU A 481 -8.01 11.21 7.50
CA LEU A 481 -8.59 10.87 8.79
C LEU A 481 -8.52 12.01 9.81
N ARG A 482 -7.79 13.09 9.54
CA ARG A 482 -7.44 14.12 10.53
C ARG A 482 -6.74 13.54 11.77
N ALA A 483 -5.97 12.47 11.58
CA ALA A 483 -5.18 11.80 12.61
C ALA A 483 -3.73 12.30 12.58
N ARG A 484 -3.54 13.61 12.83
CA ARG A 484 -2.25 14.30 12.67
C ARG A 484 -1.35 14.19 13.90
N ASP A 485 -1.95 14.12 15.07
CA ASP A 485 -1.25 14.04 16.35
C ASP A 485 -1.04 12.58 16.76
N ALA A 486 0.04 12.29 17.47
CA ALA A 486 0.30 10.92 17.97
C ALA A 486 -0.86 10.46 18.88
N VAL A 487 -1.24 11.33 19.80
CA VAL A 487 -2.43 11.26 20.64
C VAL A 487 -3.08 12.64 20.60
N PRO A 488 -4.39 12.78 20.35
CA PRO A 488 -5.04 14.06 20.08
C PRO A 488 -5.24 14.86 21.38
N ILE A 489 -4.18 15.53 21.84
CA ILE A 489 -4.22 16.40 23.02
C ILE A 489 -5.01 17.66 22.67
N THR A 490 -6.17 17.83 23.31
CA THR A 490 -7.02 19.01 23.10
C THR A 490 -6.23 20.29 23.36
N PRO A 491 -6.19 21.26 22.43
CA PRO A 491 -5.51 22.53 22.67
C PRO A 491 -6.05 23.24 23.91
N TYR A 492 -5.15 23.84 24.67
CA TYR A 492 -5.54 24.79 25.69
C TYR A 492 -6.07 26.06 25.01
N ASN A 493 -7.30 26.46 25.35
CA ASN A 493 -7.89 27.69 24.85
C ASN A 493 -7.98 28.69 26.02
N PRO A 494 -7.32 29.86 25.93
CA PRO A 494 -7.40 30.90 26.94
C PRO A 494 -8.85 31.27 27.24
N ALA A 495 -9.25 31.19 28.50
CA ALA A 495 -10.62 31.44 28.94
C ALA A 495 -10.80 32.81 29.60
N LEU A 496 -9.72 33.59 29.77
CA LEU A 496 -9.79 34.92 30.38
C LEU A 496 -10.59 35.89 29.48
N ARG A 497 -11.89 36.00 29.77
CA ARG A 497 -12.78 37.01 29.17
C ARG A 497 -12.46 38.37 29.80
N VAL A 498 -11.94 39.28 28.99
CA VAL A 498 -11.72 40.68 29.33
C VAL A 498 -13.06 41.42 29.34
N HIS A 499 -13.61 41.71 30.52
CA HIS A 499 -14.59 42.78 30.69
C HIS A 499 -13.95 43.94 31.45
N ALA A 500 -13.79 45.08 30.78
CA ALA A 500 -13.29 46.30 31.38
C ALA A 500 -14.38 46.94 32.26
N LEU A 501 -14.18 46.93 33.58
CA LEU A 501 -14.80 47.88 34.49
C LEU A 501 -13.72 48.54 35.34
N ALA A 502 -13.75 49.87 35.35
CA ALA A 502 -12.83 50.73 36.08
C ALA A 502 -13.03 50.56 37.60
N GLY A 503 -11.98 50.16 38.32
CA GLY A 503 -11.97 50.17 39.78
C GLY A 503 -10.78 49.40 40.35
N GLY A 504 -9.75 50.13 40.78
CA GLY A 504 -8.53 49.57 41.38
C GLY A 504 -8.77 48.94 42.75
N LEU A 505 -9.13 47.66 42.77
CA LEU A 505 -9.13 46.82 43.96
C LEU A 505 -8.15 45.68 43.77
N THR A 506 -7.24 45.52 44.74
CA THR A 506 -6.38 44.34 44.85
C THR A 506 -7.23 43.07 44.93
N PRO A 507 -6.93 42.03 44.13
CA PRO A 507 -7.65 40.76 44.18
C PRO A 507 -7.59 40.17 45.60
N PRO A 508 -8.65 39.49 46.09
CA PRO A 508 -8.63 38.85 47.39
C PRO A 508 -7.53 37.78 47.44
N ARG A 509 -6.90 37.59 48.62
CA ARG A 509 -5.82 36.61 48.85
C ARG A 509 -6.18 35.19 48.38
N ARG A 510 -7.47 34.86 48.41
CA ARG A 510 -8.08 33.62 47.89
C ARG A 510 -7.73 33.36 46.42
N ASP A 511 -7.85 34.38 45.58
CA ASP A 511 -7.69 34.26 44.13
C ASP A 511 -6.20 34.04 43.79
N PHE A 512 -5.31 34.76 44.49
CA PHE A 512 -3.87 34.53 44.42
C PHE A 512 -3.47 33.11 44.83
N ASP A 513 -4.01 32.59 45.93
CA ASP A 513 -3.70 31.24 46.42
C ASP A 513 -4.21 30.15 45.45
N LEU A 514 -5.34 30.39 44.79
CA LEU A 514 -5.92 29.49 43.80
C LEU A 514 -5.11 29.47 42.49
N LEU A 515 -4.74 30.64 41.96
CA LEU A 515 -3.90 30.73 40.76
C LEU A 515 -2.49 30.18 41.00
N ARG A 516 -1.91 30.46 42.18
CA ARG A 516 -0.64 29.84 42.60
C ARG A 516 -0.76 28.31 42.69
N ALA A 517 -1.92 27.80 43.09
CA ALA A 517 -2.17 26.36 43.05
C ALA A 517 -2.11 25.81 41.62
N VAL A 518 -2.73 26.50 40.66
CA VAL A 518 -2.71 26.13 39.24
C VAL A 518 -1.28 26.11 38.69
N VAL A 519 -0.47 27.15 38.95
CA VAL A 519 0.96 27.18 38.54
C VAL A 519 1.73 26.00 39.14
N ASN A 520 1.59 25.77 40.44
CA ASN A 520 2.27 24.66 41.13
C ASN A 520 1.86 23.29 40.59
N SER A 521 0.58 23.10 40.25
CA SER A 521 0.09 21.89 39.60
C SER A 521 0.72 21.71 38.22
N CYS A 522 0.78 22.77 37.41
CA CYS A 522 1.43 22.73 36.10
C CYS A 522 2.93 22.38 36.21
N ASP A 523 3.66 22.96 37.15
CA ASP A 523 5.08 22.68 37.38
C ASP A 523 5.33 21.21 37.74
N ARG A 524 4.44 20.60 38.55
CA ARG A 524 4.52 19.17 38.89
C ARG A 524 4.30 18.30 37.66
N ILE A 525 3.28 18.62 36.87
CA ILE A 525 2.95 17.91 35.63
C ILE A 525 4.11 18.01 34.63
N LEU A 526 4.66 19.20 34.39
CA LEU A 526 5.77 19.41 33.46
C LEU A 526 7.03 18.61 33.86
N ARG A 527 7.34 18.56 35.17
CA ARG A 527 8.45 17.72 35.68
C ARG A 527 8.23 16.23 35.42
N LEU A 528 6.98 15.76 35.52
CA LEU A 528 6.64 14.37 35.22
C LEU A 528 6.74 14.09 33.71
N ILE A 529 6.14 14.95 32.88
CA ILE A 529 6.16 14.83 31.41
C ILE A 529 7.61 14.77 30.90
N ALA A 530 8.52 15.59 31.42
CA ALA A 530 9.93 15.59 31.02
C ALA A 530 10.62 14.23 31.20
N ARG A 531 10.17 13.41 32.17
CA ARG A 531 10.73 12.09 32.50
C ARG A 531 9.91 10.92 31.94
N ALA A 532 8.79 11.22 31.29
CA ALA A 532 7.85 10.21 30.82
C ALA A 532 8.24 9.67 29.44
N HIS A 533 9.35 8.93 29.38
CA HIS A 533 9.91 8.36 28.15
C HIS A 533 9.04 7.27 27.53
N GLY A 534 8.08 6.72 28.28
CA GLY A 534 7.07 5.81 27.75
C GLY A 534 5.94 6.51 26.97
N LEU A 535 5.88 7.84 26.93
CA LEU A 535 5.00 8.56 25.99
C LEU A 535 5.69 8.74 24.63
N PRO A 536 4.95 8.66 23.51
CA PRO A 536 5.44 9.12 22.23
C PRO A 536 6.01 10.54 22.34
N ALA A 537 7.17 10.77 21.72
CA ALA A 537 7.89 12.04 21.84
C ALA A 537 7.01 13.25 21.46
N ASP A 538 6.25 13.12 20.38
CA ASP A 538 5.29 14.13 19.90
C ASP A 538 4.20 14.40 20.95
N THR A 539 3.53 13.36 21.46
CA THR A 539 2.52 13.51 22.53
C THR A 539 3.10 14.20 23.76
N ARG A 540 4.33 13.84 24.15
CA ARG A 540 5.02 14.43 25.29
C ARG A 540 5.29 15.93 25.06
N GLN A 541 5.73 16.30 23.85
CA GLN A 541 5.97 17.69 23.47
C GLN A 541 4.67 18.50 23.40
N ASP A 542 3.63 17.97 22.76
CA ASP A 542 2.34 18.64 22.61
C ASP A 542 1.69 18.88 23.98
N LEU A 543 1.66 17.85 24.82
CA LEU A 543 1.13 17.97 26.18
C LEU A 543 1.94 18.96 27.02
N ALA A 544 3.28 18.91 26.95
CA ALA A 544 4.13 19.89 27.63
C ALA A 544 3.81 21.32 27.16
N GLN A 545 3.62 21.52 25.86
CA GLN A 545 3.28 22.82 25.30
C GLN A 545 1.92 23.32 25.81
N GLN A 546 0.88 22.48 25.84
CA GLN A 546 -0.43 22.90 26.35
C GLN A 546 -0.41 23.22 27.85
N VAL A 547 0.28 22.40 28.66
CA VAL A 547 0.45 22.67 30.09
C VAL A 547 1.27 23.93 30.32
N GLN A 548 2.30 24.19 29.51
CA GLN A 548 3.11 25.40 29.59
C GLN A 548 2.31 26.65 29.24
N ARG A 549 1.40 26.59 28.26
CA ARG A 549 0.50 27.71 27.94
C ARG A 549 -0.41 28.07 29.12
N LEU A 550 -1.06 27.07 29.73
CA LEU A 550 -1.86 27.25 30.93
C LEU A 550 -1.02 27.85 32.08
N ARG A 551 0.20 27.34 32.28
CA ARG A 551 1.13 27.85 33.29
C ARG A 551 1.49 29.32 33.04
N MET A 552 1.86 29.68 31.82
CA MET A 552 2.27 31.05 31.47
C MET A 552 1.11 32.03 31.63
N GLU A 553 -0.07 31.74 31.09
CA GLU A 553 -1.25 32.60 31.25
C GLU A 553 -1.59 32.81 32.73
N THR A 554 -1.50 31.76 33.55
CA THR A 554 -1.75 31.87 34.99
C THR A 554 -0.65 32.66 35.73
N ALA A 555 0.62 32.51 35.33
CA ALA A 555 1.75 33.21 35.94
C ALA A 555 1.75 34.70 35.57
N ASP A 556 1.46 35.03 34.31
CA ASP A 556 1.35 36.41 33.83
C ASP A 556 0.23 37.15 34.60
N ALA A 557 -0.89 36.47 34.87
CA ALA A 557 -1.97 37.01 35.72
C ALA A 557 -1.57 37.22 37.19
N LEU A 558 -0.51 36.56 37.69
CA LEU A 558 0.03 36.75 39.04
C LEU A 558 1.06 37.89 39.12
N ASP A 559 1.86 38.11 38.06
CA ASP A 559 3.02 39.00 38.06
C ASP A 559 2.70 40.46 37.62
N ASP A 560 1.77 40.67 36.69
CA ASP A 560 1.29 42.02 36.30
C ASP A 560 -0.24 42.08 36.33
N PRO A 561 -0.86 42.42 37.48
CA PRO A 561 -2.31 42.51 37.61
C PRO A 561 -2.97 43.72 36.91
N THR A 562 -2.22 44.51 36.11
CA THR A 562 -2.70 45.75 35.46
C THR A 562 -2.46 45.86 33.94
N GLY A 563 -1.70 44.95 33.32
CA GLY A 563 -1.45 44.91 31.88
C GLY A 563 -2.66 44.47 31.01
N PRO A 564 -2.53 44.43 29.66
CA PRO A 564 -3.60 43.99 28.76
C PRO A 564 -3.96 42.49 28.90
N ALA A 565 -3.07 41.69 29.49
CA ALA A 565 -3.34 40.32 29.97
C ALA A 565 -4.02 40.28 31.36
N ALA A 566 -4.16 41.45 31.99
CA ALA A 566 -4.66 41.65 33.34
C ALA A 566 -5.74 42.73 33.38
N ALA A 567 -6.84 42.42 32.70
CA ALA A 567 -8.13 42.86 33.21
C ALA A 567 -8.24 42.35 34.66
N PRO A 568 -8.75 43.15 35.61
CA PRO A 568 -8.78 42.76 37.02
C PRO A 568 -9.33 41.34 37.16
N LEU A 569 -8.59 40.52 37.90
CA LEU A 569 -8.86 39.15 38.34
C LEU A 569 -10.27 39.00 38.95
N GLN A 570 -11.32 39.09 38.12
CA GLN A 570 -12.70 38.95 38.60
C GLN A 570 -13.18 37.49 38.55
N ASP A 571 -12.47 36.59 37.86
CA ASP A 571 -12.89 35.18 37.73
C ASP A 571 -11.72 34.17 37.85
N ALA A 572 -10.93 34.28 38.93
CA ALA A 572 -9.90 33.27 39.24
C ALA A 572 -10.50 31.87 39.46
N GLU A 573 -11.74 31.80 39.95
CA GLU A 573 -12.50 30.56 40.11
C GLU A 573 -12.83 29.92 38.76
N GLY A 574 -13.34 30.70 37.80
CA GLY A 574 -13.63 30.24 36.44
C GLY A 574 -12.37 29.82 35.69
N HIS A 575 -11.25 30.54 35.84
CA HIS A 575 -9.96 30.12 35.28
C HIS A 575 -9.49 28.79 35.87
N ALA A 576 -9.53 28.64 37.20
CA ALA A 576 -9.16 27.39 37.86
C ALA A 576 -10.12 26.24 37.50
N ALA A 577 -11.41 26.50 37.33
CA ALA A 577 -12.39 25.52 36.86
C ALA A 577 -12.10 25.11 35.40
N GLY A 578 -11.70 26.06 34.55
CA GLY A 578 -11.20 25.82 33.20
C GLY A 578 -9.94 24.94 33.20
N ALA A 579 -8.97 25.25 34.06
CA ALA A 579 -7.77 24.45 34.26
C ALA A 579 -8.11 23.01 34.66
N VAL A 580 -9.01 22.81 35.64
CA VAL A 580 -9.49 21.48 36.05
C VAL A 580 -10.10 20.73 34.86
N THR A 581 -10.91 21.41 34.06
CA THR A 581 -11.55 20.84 32.86
C THR A 581 -10.52 20.36 31.85
N HIS A 582 -9.53 21.20 31.53
CA HIS A 582 -8.45 20.83 30.61
C HIS A 582 -7.58 19.69 31.13
N LEU A 583 -7.18 19.72 32.41
CA LEU A 583 -6.38 18.65 33.03
C LEU A 583 -7.12 17.29 32.98
N ARG A 584 -8.43 17.28 33.27
CA ARG A 584 -9.27 16.08 33.18
C ARG A 584 -9.43 15.62 31.73
N ALA A 585 -9.60 16.54 30.78
CA ALA A 585 -9.69 16.22 29.37
C ALA A 585 -8.40 15.53 28.89
N TRP A 586 -7.23 16.11 29.17
CA TRP A 586 -5.93 15.50 28.81
C TRP A 586 -5.72 14.14 29.49
N ALA A 587 -6.09 14.00 30.76
CA ALA A 587 -6.01 12.72 31.48
C ALA A 587 -6.88 11.64 30.82
N THR A 588 -8.09 12.02 30.37
CA THR A 588 -9.03 11.14 29.70
C THR A 588 -8.50 10.72 28.33
N THR A 589 -7.97 11.66 27.54
CA THR A 589 -7.35 11.37 26.24
C THR A 589 -6.18 10.38 26.38
N LEU A 590 -5.25 10.64 27.32
CA LEU A 590 -4.11 9.73 27.55
C LEU A 590 -4.56 8.34 27.97
N ARG A 591 -5.57 8.24 28.84
CA ARG A 591 -6.12 6.93 29.25
C ARG A 591 -6.77 6.19 28.10
N GLY A 592 -7.55 6.90 27.28
CA GLY A 592 -8.24 6.36 26.10
C GLY A 592 -7.31 5.91 24.97
N SER A 593 -6.06 6.40 24.94
CA SER A 593 -5.06 5.94 23.96
C SER A 593 -4.67 4.46 24.10
N GLY A 594 -4.91 3.86 25.27
CA GLY A 594 -4.53 2.49 25.57
C GLY A 594 -3.02 2.25 25.68
N LEU A 595 -2.20 3.31 25.68
CA LEU A 595 -0.77 3.22 25.96
C LEU A 595 -0.54 2.81 27.42
N GLU A 596 0.29 1.80 27.63
CA GLU A 596 0.62 1.23 28.94
C GLU A 596 1.93 1.82 29.48
N ASP A 597 2.13 1.75 30.80
CA ASP A 597 3.43 2.01 31.42
C ASP A 597 4.29 0.73 31.26
N HIS A 598 5.55 0.84 30.85
CA HIS A 598 6.43 -0.31 30.63
C HIS A 598 7.50 -0.41 31.72
N GLY A 599 7.44 -1.46 32.54
CA GLY A 599 8.41 -1.67 33.62
C GLY A 599 8.41 -0.50 34.62
N GLU A 600 9.58 0.09 34.85
CA GLU A 600 9.75 1.28 35.70
C GLU A 600 9.63 2.61 34.93
N GLU A 601 9.45 2.57 33.60
CA GLU A 601 9.33 3.78 32.80
C GLU A 601 7.97 4.44 32.97
N LEU A 602 7.99 5.74 33.23
CA LEU A 602 6.79 6.57 33.34
C LEU A 602 6.15 6.71 31.95
N GLY A 603 4.93 6.22 31.79
CA GLY A 603 4.17 6.22 30.55
C GLY A 603 2.87 7.01 30.63
N ALA A 604 1.97 6.74 29.67
CA ALA A 604 0.71 7.48 29.53
C ALA A 604 -0.22 7.34 30.75
N GLN A 605 -0.20 6.18 31.43
CA GLN A 605 -1.05 5.96 32.60
C GLN A 605 -0.52 6.72 33.81
N ALA A 606 0.80 6.77 34.00
CA ALA A 606 1.41 7.58 35.05
C ALA A 606 1.08 9.08 34.90
N VAL A 607 1.22 9.62 33.68
CA VAL A 607 0.89 11.02 33.39
C VAL A 607 -0.61 11.28 33.53
N SER A 608 -1.47 10.38 33.05
CA SER A 608 -2.94 10.47 33.24
C SER A 608 -3.33 10.53 34.72
N ARG A 609 -2.72 9.67 35.55
CA ARG A 609 -2.97 9.66 37.01
C ARG A 609 -2.58 10.99 37.64
N GLU A 610 -1.40 11.53 37.31
CA GLU A 610 -0.94 12.80 37.88
C GLU A 610 -1.83 13.98 37.47
N LEU A 611 -2.19 14.07 36.19
CA LEU A 611 -3.14 15.09 35.70
C LEU A 611 -4.45 15.05 36.49
N ASN A 612 -4.99 13.85 36.73
CA ASN A 612 -6.24 13.69 37.48
C ASN A 612 -6.07 14.01 38.98
N THR A 613 -4.92 13.68 39.57
CA THR A 613 -4.55 14.03 40.95
C THR A 613 -4.51 15.55 41.11
N GLN A 614 -3.81 16.25 40.21
CA GLN A 614 -3.74 17.71 40.24
C GLN A 614 -5.11 18.36 40.00
N ALA A 615 -5.89 17.86 39.04
CA ALA A 615 -7.25 18.34 38.80
C ALA A 615 -8.18 18.16 40.00
N THR A 616 -8.08 17.01 40.69
CA THR A 616 -8.87 16.74 41.90
C THR A 616 -8.46 17.65 43.06
N GLY A 617 -7.15 17.88 43.23
CA GLY A 617 -6.63 18.81 44.24
C GLY A 617 -7.08 20.26 43.99
N LEU A 618 -7.08 20.71 42.74
CA LEU A 618 -7.60 22.02 42.35
C LEU A 618 -9.11 22.12 42.54
N PHE A 619 -9.87 21.10 42.16
CA PHE A 619 -11.31 21.06 42.35
C PHE A 619 -11.72 21.09 43.83
N ALA A 620 -10.99 20.39 44.71
CA ALA A 620 -11.22 20.44 46.14
C ALA A 620 -10.98 21.86 46.72
N ARG A 621 -10.01 22.61 46.18
CA ARG A 621 -9.77 24.02 46.52
C ARG A 621 -10.83 24.97 45.94
N LEU A 622 -11.56 24.58 44.91
CA LEU A 622 -12.75 25.32 44.47
C LEU A 622 -13.94 25.07 45.42
N GLY A 623 -14.17 23.81 45.80
CA GLY A 623 -15.33 23.41 46.63
C GLY A 623 -15.19 23.69 48.13
N GLY A 624 -13.99 23.57 48.70
CA GLY A 624 -13.72 23.76 50.13
C GLY A 624 -13.89 25.20 50.63
N PHE A 625 -14.00 26.17 49.72
CA PHE A 625 -14.15 27.59 50.05
C PHE A 625 -15.60 28.10 49.98
N ASN A 626 -16.55 27.32 49.44
CA ASN A 626 -17.99 27.66 49.43
C ASN A 626 -18.74 27.20 50.70
N ALA A 627 -18.11 26.40 51.58
CA ALA A 627 -18.71 25.92 52.83
C ALA A 627 -18.52 26.88 54.03
N GLY A 628 -17.88 28.04 53.83
CA GLY A 628 -17.48 28.96 54.92
C GLY A 628 -18.41 30.14 55.21
N THR A 629 -19.53 30.32 54.49
CA THR A 629 -20.45 31.44 54.71
C THR A 629 -21.89 30.94 54.90
N GLY A 630 -22.24 30.64 56.15
CA GLY A 630 -23.59 30.19 56.55
C GLY A 630 -23.85 30.37 58.04
N GLN A 631 -24.27 31.59 58.40
CA GLN A 631 -25.09 31.97 59.57
C GLN A 631 -24.65 31.56 60.98
N GLY A 632 -24.02 32.52 61.68
CA GLY A 632 -24.24 32.72 63.12
C GLY A 632 -25.61 33.37 63.34
N GLY A 633 -26.37 32.83 64.28
CA GLY A 633 -27.77 33.15 64.51
C GLY A 633 -28.06 34.52 65.14
N SER A 634 -29.34 34.90 65.08
CA SER A 634 -29.96 35.90 65.94
C SER A 634 -31.34 35.39 66.32
N SER A 635 -31.55 35.31 67.63
CA SER A 635 -32.79 35.07 68.36
C SER A 635 -33.85 36.16 68.13
N ALA A 636 -35.09 35.76 67.89
CA ALA A 636 -36.32 36.15 68.61
C ALA A 636 -37.49 35.30 68.09
#